data_AF-A0A9D2IVD7-F1
#
_entry.id   AF-A0A9D2IVD7-F1
#
_cell.length_a   1.000
_cell.length_b   1.000
_cell.length_c   1.000
_cell.angle_alpha   90.00
_cell.angle_beta   90.00
_cell.angle_gamma   90.00
#
_symmetry.space_group_name_H-M   'P 1'
#
loop_
_entity.id
_entity.type
_entity.pdbx_description
1 polymer ?
#
loop_
_entity_poly.entity_id
_entity_poly.type
_entity_poly.pdbx_seq_one_letter_code
_entity_poly.pdbx_strand_id
1 'polypeptide(L)'
;MTVLRYAAVFLSVIITLFASVIWALMLPASLSAAIALTCIGILGLAIAATVNTLRYKSADRMLSRKTAEHREHYLSAGNGTRAEQRAAQRRANRTLWLCRAYSAALLVCGFLLSLGASGLLIGATAASIQTRELVAVLCVFLSLAVYLLTMYLPMMTLVKVLQEEKTNESEHIVRTQMPLLYELADRAAIVAGYHGRYTLLRIFGPETCFTSKQTREGVAIGVPVAILPLLTKEELVSLLVYSFALAMHRDSDVLRRFDAALMRYDCEHDKLATFKKLFFAYAELRLARTQKKYAAYARVRIERDADKVAAASDPQTWIDACAKCELAANVLRSPCRAVEYEMFAQETPVSDYYERIAAYLDAAIQKEGTHLHPILLRTLWGGDNPRPTLKMRMEQAKVADYDAARREKDAAFVREIAEEMARCSKFAYESFSRDGAWKKLRQEQYLTPNRIIKEYERAQKAGTADEYLYSQALLAYSMVDDTKIFGVAEHALADTTMRTDAESVSAVLLCRRDHPAAVDAMLHVIWDNPMLSVNLSLMPILMEAALRTGDKTMVDRAREIRASVSQEILDCTNELSEISVSAESVLPCDLSQARLAQMSAVLLRLCGNAHVYLVKIRAERPVYAVLLEETADKKSVSEYAFSLLSNYCTELTRLEEIYYLYREDSNSAVMQEARKIGIRLT
;
A
#
# COMPACT_ATOMS: atom_id res chain seq x y z
N MET A 1 -29.66 4.79 10.02
CA MET A 1 -29.56 3.87 8.86
C MET A 1 -29.41 2.40 9.24
N THR A 2 -28.60 2.05 10.25
CA THR A 2 -28.48 0.67 10.78
C THR A 2 -29.81 0.11 11.28
N VAL A 3 -30.56 0.90 12.06
CA VAL A 3 -31.91 0.53 12.55
C VAL A 3 -32.88 0.19 11.41
N LEU A 4 -32.87 0.98 10.33
CA LEU A 4 -33.72 0.74 9.15
C LEU A 4 -33.36 -0.55 8.41
N ARG A 5 -32.07 -0.92 8.41
CA ARG A 5 -31.57 -2.17 7.80
C ARG A 5 -31.94 -3.38 8.65
N TYR A 6 -31.77 -3.32 9.98
CA TYR A 6 -32.23 -4.37 10.88
C TYR A 6 -33.75 -4.54 10.86
N ALA A 7 -34.51 -3.44 10.75
CA ALA A 7 -35.96 -3.48 10.60
C ALA A 7 -36.39 -4.15 9.29
N ALA A 8 -35.73 -3.86 8.16
CA ALA A 8 -36.02 -4.52 6.88
C ALA A 8 -35.76 -6.03 6.93
N VAL A 9 -34.73 -6.45 7.66
CA VAL A 9 -34.39 -7.87 7.87
C VAL A 9 -35.42 -8.57 8.71
N PHE A 10 -35.74 -7.97 9.86
CA PHE A 10 -36.72 -8.49 10.78
C PHE A 10 -38.09 -8.61 10.08
N LEU A 11 -38.46 -7.60 9.28
CA LEU A 11 -39.65 -7.63 8.44
C LEU A 11 -39.60 -8.77 7.41
N SER A 12 -38.48 -8.98 6.73
CA SER A 12 -38.36 -10.09 5.78
C SER A 12 -38.40 -11.48 6.43
N VAL A 13 -37.86 -11.64 7.64
CA VAL A 13 -38.00 -12.87 8.43
C VAL A 13 -39.46 -13.09 8.79
N ILE A 14 -40.17 -12.06 9.26
CA ILE A 14 -41.60 -12.12 9.55
C ILE A 14 -42.40 -12.53 8.31
N ILE A 15 -42.11 -11.92 7.15
CA ILE A 15 -42.78 -12.23 5.89
C ILE A 15 -42.52 -13.69 5.49
N THR A 16 -41.29 -14.18 5.59
CA THR A 16 -40.96 -15.58 5.26
C THR A 16 -41.65 -16.56 6.21
N LEU A 17 -41.69 -16.27 7.51
CA LEU A 17 -42.41 -17.09 8.49
C LEU A 17 -43.92 -17.09 8.24
N PHE A 18 -44.51 -15.93 7.98
CA PHE A 18 -45.92 -15.78 7.68
C PHE A 18 -46.31 -16.49 6.38
N ALA A 19 -45.50 -16.36 5.33
CA ALA A 19 -45.72 -17.06 4.07
C ALA A 19 -45.57 -18.58 4.22
N SER A 20 -44.66 -19.06 5.08
CA SER A 20 -44.53 -20.49 5.44
C SER A 20 -45.80 -21.01 6.12
N VAL A 21 -46.45 -20.21 6.98
CA VAL A 21 -47.75 -20.55 7.58
C VAL A 21 -48.86 -20.60 6.53
N ILE A 22 -48.85 -19.67 5.56
CA ILE A 22 -49.82 -19.69 4.44
C ILE A 22 -49.65 -20.94 3.56
N TRP A 23 -48.40 -21.34 3.26
CA TRP A 23 -48.12 -22.59 2.53
C TRP A 23 -48.73 -23.80 3.24
N ALA A 24 -48.65 -23.87 4.57
CA ALA A 24 -49.23 -24.95 5.37
C ALA A 24 -50.78 -25.00 5.32
N LEU A 25 -51.44 -23.90 5.00
CA LEU A 25 -52.90 -23.79 4.95
C LEU A 25 -53.50 -24.06 3.55
N MET A 26 -52.70 -24.07 2.47
CA MET A 26 -53.15 -24.07 1.06
C MET A 26 -52.78 -25.34 0.25
N LEU A 27 -52.70 -26.49 0.92
CA LEU A 27 -51.89 -27.66 0.50
C LEU A 27 -52.13 -28.36 -0.87
N PRO A 28 -53.25 -28.25 -1.60
CA PRO A 28 -53.32 -28.85 -2.95
C PRO A 28 -52.95 -27.90 -4.11
N ALA A 29 -53.17 -26.58 -3.97
CA ALA A 29 -53.01 -25.61 -5.07
C ALA A 29 -51.62 -24.94 -5.12
N SER A 30 -50.72 -25.34 -4.21
CA SER A 30 -49.57 -24.54 -3.80
C SER A 30 -48.20 -25.17 -4.15
N LEU A 31 -48.16 -26.47 -4.47
CA LEU A 31 -46.91 -27.17 -4.82
C LEU A 31 -46.25 -26.63 -6.10
N SER A 32 -47.03 -26.36 -7.16
CA SER A 32 -46.52 -25.84 -8.43
C SER A 32 -45.86 -24.47 -8.28
N ALA A 33 -46.42 -23.62 -7.41
CA ALA A 33 -45.85 -22.30 -7.11
C ALA A 33 -44.56 -22.42 -6.27
N ALA A 34 -44.50 -23.35 -5.31
CA ALA A 34 -43.28 -23.62 -4.54
C ALA A 34 -42.13 -24.15 -5.41
N ILE A 35 -42.42 -25.06 -6.35
CA ILE A 35 -41.47 -25.55 -7.35
C ILE A 35 -40.99 -24.38 -8.22
N ALA A 36 -41.91 -23.58 -8.76
CA ALA A 36 -41.56 -22.45 -9.62
C ALA A 36 -40.65 -21.43 -8.90
N LEU A 37 -40.96 -21.06 -7.67
CA LEU A 37 -40.16 -20.12 -6.86
C LEU A 37 -38.77 -20.69 -6.55
N THR A 38 -38.67 -21.98 -6.24
CA THR A 38 -37.39 -22.66 -6.01
C THR A 38 -36.54 -22.67 -7.28
N CYS A 39 -37.12 -23.06 -8.41
CA CYS A 39 -36.45 -23.07 -9.71
C CYS A 39 -35.96 -21.67 -10.12
N ILE A 40 -36.79 -20.63 -9.94
CA ILE A 40 -36.41 -19.24 -10.23
C ILE A 40 -35.26 -18.78 -9.32
N GLY A 41 -35.31 -19.11 -8.03
CA GLY A 41 -34.26 -18.79 -7.06
C GLY A 41 -32.92 -19.47 -7.39
N ILE A 42 -32.94 -20.79 -7.62
CA ILE A 42 -31.74 -21.58 -7.99
C ILE A 42 -31.17 -21.09 -9.32
N LEU A 43 -32.01 -20.96 -10.36
CA LEU A 43 -31.57 -20.52 -11.67
C LEU A 43 -30.97 -19.11 -11.61
N GLY A 44 -31.61 -18.19 -10.87
CA GLY A 44 -31.11 -16.83 -10.68
C GLY A 44 -29.74 -16.79 -10.01
N LEU A 45 -29.53 -17.56 -8.93
CA LEU A 45 -28.25 -17.65 -8.24
C LEU A 45 -27.18 -18.36 -9.09
N ALA A 46 -27.54 -19.44 -9.79
CA ALA A 46 -26.63 -20.17 -10.67
C ALA A 46 -26.16 -19.30 -11.85
N ILE A 47 -27.07 -18.55 -12.49
CA ILE A 47 -26.73 -17.57 -13.53
C ILE A 47 -25.81 -16.49 -12.94
N ALA A 48 -26.14 -15.94 -11.77
CA ALA A 48 -25.34 -14.90 -11.14
C ALA A 48 -23.90 -15.37 -10.85
N ALA A 49 -23.74 -16.56 -10.27
CA ALA A 49 -22.44 -17.17 -9.99
C ALA A 49 -21.63 -17.45 -11.27
N THR A 50 -22.28 -18.02 -12.28
CA THR A 50 -21.64 -18.36 -13.56
C THR A 50 -21.19 -17.11 -14.30
N VAL A 51 -22.07 -16.11 -14.42
CA VAL A 51 -21.76 -14.84 -15.09
C VAL A 51 -20.67 -14.08 -14.34
N ASN A 52 -20.74 -13.99 -13.01
CA ASN A 52 -19.73 -13.32 -12.19
C ASN A 52 -18.35 -13.98 -12.39
N THR A 53 -18.28 -15.31 -12.34
CA THR A 53 -17.03 -16.08 -12.50
C THR A 53 -16.43 -15.92 -13.91
N LEU A 54 -17.25 -16.05 -14.96
CA LEU A 54 -16.80 -15.90 -16.34
C LEU A 54 -16.31 -14.46 -16.61
N ARG A 55 -17.07 -13.46 -16.15
CA ARG A 55 -16.71 -12.05 -16.32
C ARG A 55 -15.47 -11.67 -15.53
N TYR A 56 -15.31 -12.19 -14.31
CA TYR A 56 -14.12 -12.00 -13.50
C TYR A 56 -12.89 -12.58 -14.21
N LYS A 57 -12.91 -13.87 -14.57
CA LYS A 57 -11.79 -14.53 -15.28
C LYS A 57 -11.41 -13.82 -16.58
N SER A 58 -12.41 -13.41 -17.38
CA SER A 58 -12.17 -12.67 -18.62
C SER A 58 -11.55 -11.30 -18.35
N ALA A 59 -12.07 -10.56 -17.37
CA ALA A 59 -11.58 -9.22 -17.04
C ALA A 59 -10.19 -9.25 -16.40
N ASP A 60 -9.88 -10.30 -15.63
CA ASP A 60 -8.60 -10.53 -14.97
C ASP A 60 -7.50 -10.90 -15.98
N ARG A 61 -7.78 -11.85 -16.89
CA ARG A 61 -6.89 -12.16 -18.03
C ARG A 61 -6.62 -10.97 -18.95
N MET A 62 -7.59 -10.06 -19.09
CA MET A 62 -7.39 -8.85 -19.87
C MET A 62 -6.51 -7.82 -19.12
N LEU A 63 -6.52 -7.82 -17.78
CA LEU A 63 -5.65 -6.94 -16.98
C LEU A 63 -4.19 -7.35 -17.10
N SER A 64 -3.90 -8.65 -16.96
CA SER A 64 -2.53 -9.15 -17.08
C SER A 64 -1.91 -8.83 -18.45
N ARG A 65 -2.73 -8.68 -19.49
CA ARG A 65 -2.29 -8.35 -20.86
C ARG A 65 -2.28 -6.86 -21.22
N LYS A 66 -2.88 -5.96 -20.44
CA LYS A 66 -3.07 -4.52 -20.78
C LYS A 66 -2.69 -3.56 -19.66
N THR A 67 -1.81 -3.98 -18.77
CA THR A 67 -1.33 -3.21 -17.61
C THR A 67 -0.70 -1.88 -18.02
N ALA A 68 0.07 -1.84 -19.13
CA ALA A 68 0.70 -0.62 -19.66
C ALA A 68 -0.32 0.41 -20.18
N GLU A 69 -1.24 0.01 -21.09
CA GLU A 69 -2.29 0.89 -21.63
C GLU A 69 -3.23 1.43 -20.54
N HIS A 70 -3.57 0.59 -19.55
CA HIS A 70 -4.37 1.05 -18.42
C HIS A 70 -3.62 2.12 -17.62
N ARG A 71 -2.31 2.01 -17.47
CA ARG A 71 -1.45 2.93 -16.72
C ARG A 71 -1.29 4.29 -17.40
N GLU A 72 -1.06 4.33 -18.70
CA GLU A 72 -0.98 5.59 -19.46
C GLU A 72 -2.28 6.39 -19.44
N HIS A 73 -3.43 5.72 -19.50
CA HIS A 73 -4.74 6.37 -19.33
C HIS A 73 -4.88 7.00 -17.92
N TYR A 74 -4.23 6.47 -16.88
CA TYR A 74 -4.23 7.10 -15.55
C TYR A 74 -3.27 8.29 -15.46
N LEU A 75 -2.15 8.26 -16.19
CA LEU A 75 -1.18 9.35 -16.22
C LEU A 75 -1.70 10.56 -17.03
N SER A 76 -2.49 10.33 -18.08
CA SER A 76 -3.13 11.39 -18.86
C SER A 76 -4.44 11.92 -18.25
N ALA A 77 -5.03 11.19 -17.31
CA ALA A 77 -6.29 11.53 -16.66
C ALA A 77 -6.28 12.91 -15.97
N GLY A 78 -5.17 13.31 -15.35
CA GLY A 78 -5.03 14.62 -14.71
C GLY A 78 -5.31 15.80 -15.66
N ASN A 79 -5.10 15.60 -16.96
CA ASN A 79 -5.30 16.59 -18.03
C ASN A 79 -6.62 16.40 -18.80
N GLY A 80 -7.45 15.44 -18.38
CA GLY A 80 -8.70 15.12 -19.07
C GLY A 80 -9.68 16.29 -19.10
N THR A 81 -10.39 16.43 -20.21
CA THR A 81 -11.34 17.53 -20.41
C THR A 81 -12.45 17.52 -19.35
N ARG A 82 -13.09 18.68 -19.09
CA ARG A 82 -14.28 18.76 -18.21
C ARG A 82 -15.37 17.74 -18.61
N ALA A 83 -15.46 17.37 -19.89
CA ALA A 83 -16.39 16.38 -20.40
C ALA A 83 -16.06 14.95 -19.95
N GLU A 84 -14.78 14.55 -20.03
CA GLU A 84 -14.30 13.25 -19.53
C GLU A 84 -14.52 13.11 -18.02
N GLN A 85 -14.26 14.18 -17.26
CA GLN A 85 -14.49 14.19 -15.81
C GLN A 85 -15.97 13.97 -15.45
N ARG A 86 -16.89 14.64 -16.17
CA ARG A 86 -18.33 14.44 -16.00
C ARG A 86 -18.77 13.04 -16.44
N ALA A 87 -18.16 12.48 -17.48
CA ALA A 87 -18.43 11.10 -17.91
C ALA A 87 -17.95 10.09 -16.87
N ALA A 88 -16.76 10.29 -16.29
CA ALA A 88 -16.22 9.46 -15.21
C ALA A 88 -17.11 9.50 -13.97
N GLN A 89 -17.58 10.69 -13.56
CA GLN A 89 -18.51 10.82 -12.43
C GLN A 89 -19.85 10.12 -12.68
N ARG A 90 -20.44 10.26 -13.88
CA ARG A 90 -21.66 9.55 -14.26
C ARG A 90 -21.46 8.03 -14.26
N ARG A 91 -20.33 7.55 -14.79
CA ARG A 91 -19.96 6.13 -14.77
C ARG A 91 -19.76 5.63 -13.34
N ALA A 92 -19.18 6.45 -12.48
CA ALA A 92 -18.99 6.16 -11.07
C ALA A 92 -20.32 5.95 -10.34
N ASN A 93 -21.21 6.93 -10.41
CA ASN A 93 -22.53 6.86 -9.80
C ASN A 93 -23.36 5.69 -10.37
N ARG A 94 -23.30 5.48 -11.70
CA ARG A 94 -23.96 4.34 -12.34
C ARG A 94 -23.43 3.00 -11.84
N THR A 95 -22.12 2.88 -11.63
CA THR A 95 -21.51 1.64 -11.13
C THR A 95 -21.93 1.36 -9.69
N LEU A 96 -21.90 2.38 -8.81
CA LEU A 96 -22.42 2.27 -7.45
C LEU A 96 -23.90 1.83 -7.43
N TRP A 97 -24.72 2.40 -8.32
CA TRP A 97 -26.13 2.03 -8.44
C TRP A 97 -26.32 0.60 -8.97
N LEU A 98 -25.57 0.20 -10.00
CA LEU A 98 -25.62 -1.15 -10.56
C LEU A 98 -25.19 -2.21 -9.53
N CYS A 99 -24.16 -1.94 -8.73
CA CYS A 99 -23.76 -2.86 -7.65
C CYS A 99 -24.86 -2.99 -6.59
N ARG A 100 -25.51 -1.89 -6.21
CA ARG A 100 -26.67 -1.93 -5.29
C ARG A 100 -27.85 -2.71 -5.89
N ALA A 101 -28.17 -2.47 -7.15
CA ALA A 101 -29.23 -3.18 -7.86
C ALA A 101 -28.93 -4.68 -7.98
N TYR A 102 -27.67 -5.04 -8.25
CA TYR A 102 -27.22 -6.43 -8.28
C TYR A 102 -27.34 -7.11 -6.92
N SER A 103 -26.89 -6.46 -5.85
CA SER A 103 -27.08 -6.96 -4.48
C SER A 103 -28.56 -7.11 -4.11
N ALA A 104 -29.42 -6.18 -4.54
CA ALA A 104 -30.87 -6.29 -4.35
C ALA A 104 -31.47 -7.47 -5.15
N ALA A 105 -31.02 -7.69 -6.39
CA ALA A 105 -31.46 -8.84 -7.19
C ALA A 105 -31.05 -10.18 -6.55
N LEU A 106 -29.82 -10.27 -6.02
CA LEU A 106 -29.37 -11.46 -5.27
C LEU A 106 -30.21 -11.70 -4.01
N LEU A 107 -30.57 -10.64 -3.28
CA LEU A 107 -31.50 -10.74 -2.14
C LEU A 107 -32.86 -11.29 -2.58
N VAL A 108 -33.40 -10.80 -3.69
CA VAL A 108 -34.68 -11.30 -4.22
C VAL A 108 -34.56 -12.77 -4.62
N CYS A 109 -33.50 -13.17 -5.32
CA CYS A 109 -33.30 -14.59 -5.67
C CYS A 109 -33.16 -15.49 -4.43
N GLY A 110 -32.41 -15.05 -3.41
CA GLY A 110 -32.30 -15.76 -2.13
C GLY A 110 -33.63 -15.86 -1.39
N PHE A 111 -34.41 -14.78 -1.38
CA PHE A 111 -35.76 -14.76 -0.81
C PHE A 111 -36.70 -15.73 -1.52
N LEU A 112 -36.74 -15.73 -2.86
CA LEU A 112 -37.56 -16.64 -3.66
C LEU A 112 -37.17 -18.10 -3.44
N LEU A 113 -35.86 -18.38 -3.37
CA LEU A 113 -35.34 -19.72 -3.05
C LEU A 113 -35.81 -20.19 -1.67
N SER A 114 -35.66 -19.34 -0.65
CA SER A 114 -36.10 -19.65 0.70
C SER A 114 -37.61 -19.89 0.77
N LEU A 115 -38.40 -19.04 0.10
CA LEU A 115 -39.85 -19.16 0.06
C LEU A 115 -40.29 -20.45 -0.66
N GLY A 116 -39.68 -20.78 -1.80
CA GLY A 116 -39.96 -22.00 -2.53
C GLY A 116 -39.56 -23.26 -1.77
N ALA A 117 -38.36 -23.27 -1.17
CA ALA A 117 -37.88 -24.37 -0.34
C ALA A 117 -38.79 -24.62 0.87
N SER A 118 -39.30 -23.57 1.50
CA SER A 118 -40.27 -23.68 2.59
C SER A 118 -41.57 -24.35 2.15
N GLY A 119 -42.10 -23.98 0.98
CA GLY A 119 -43.29 -24.60 0.42
C GLY A 119 -43.08 -26.07 0.04
N LEU A 120 -41.88 -26.43 -0.47
CA LEU A 120 -41.53 -27.82 -0.79
C LEU A 120 -41.41 -28.71 0.45
N LEU A 121 -40.75 -28.22 1.52
CA LEU A 121 -40.62 -28.94 2.79
C LEU A 121 -41.99 -29.20 3.44
N ILE A 122 -42.88 -28.21 3.40
CA ILE A 122 -44.25 -28.34 3.91
C ILE A 122 -45.08 -29.29 3.02
N GLY A 123 -44.96 -29.19 1.69
CA GLY A 123 -45.65 -30.07 0.75
C GLY A 123 -45.23 -31.55 0.85
N ALA A 124 -43.94 -31.83 1.05
CA ALA A 124 -43.41 -33.19 1.20
C ALA A 124 -43.89 -33.88 2.48
N THR A 125 -44.22 -33.10 3.52
CA THR A 125 -44.60 -33.62 4.86
C THR A 125 -46.11 -33.77 5.05
N ALA A 126 -46.92 -33.17 4.18
CA ALA A 126 -48.37 -33.35 4.14
C ALA A 126 -48.83 -34.77 3.75
N ALA A 127 -47.92 -35.64 3.32
CA ALA A 127 -48.17 -37.05 3.02
C ALA A 127 -48.28 -37.95 4.27
N SER A 128 -47.91 -37.49 5.47
CA SER A 128 -48.04 -38.27 6.72
C SER A 128 -48.96 -37.57 7.74
N ILE A 129 -50.10 -38.19 8.05
CA ILE A 129 -51.20 -37.59 8.83
C ILE A 129 -50.91 -37.51 10.34
N GLN A 130 -49.98 -38.32 10.88
CA GLN A 130 -49.84 -38.52 12.34
C GLN A 130 -48.88 -37.56 13.08
N THR A 131 -48.13 -36.68 12.40
CA THR A 131 -47.12 -35.80 13.02
C THR A 131 -47.14 -34.37 12.49
N ARG A 132 -48.30 -33.91 12.00
CA ARG A 132 -48.45 -32.70 11.19
C ARG A 132 -47.97 -31.41 11.89
N GLU A 133 -48.21 -31.25 13.18
CA GLU A 133 -47.82 -30.04 13.94
C GLU A 133 -46.32 -29.99 14.24
N LEU A 134 -45.74 -31.09 14.72
CA LEU A 134 -44.31 -31.19 15.04
C LEU A 134 -43.44 -31.05 13.78
N VAL A 135 -43.90 -31.64 12.68
CA VAL A 135 -43.21 -31.57 11.39
C VAL A 135 -43.37 -30.19 10.74
N ALA A 136 -44.52 -29.53 10.86
CA ALA A 136 -44.68 -28.15 10.43
C ALA A 136 -43.74 -27.20 11.18
N VAL A 137 -43.61 -27.37 12.50
CA VAL A 137 -42.65 -26.61 13.32
C VAL A 137 -41.21 -26.88 12.87
N LEU A 138 -40.82 -28.15 12.66
CA LEU A 138 -39.49 -28.51 12.16
C LEU A 138 -39.21 -27.89 10.78
N CYS A 139 -40.18 -27.94 9.86
CA CYS A 139 -40.08 -27.34 8.53
C CYS A 139 -39.97 -25.81 8.58
N VAL A 140 -40.65 -25.14 9.50
CA VAL A 140 -40.49 -23.70 9.74
C VAL A 140 -39.08 -23.38 10.25
N PHE A 141 -38.53 -24.16 11.18
CA PHE A 141 -37.16 -24.01 11.65
C PHE A 141 -36.12 -24.28 10.54
N LEU A 142 -36.35 -25.30 9.71
CA LEU A 142 -35.47 -25.60 8.57
C LEU A 142 -35.56 -24.51 7.49
N SER A 143 -36.75 -23.98 7.25
CA SER A 143 -36.97 -22.85 6.34
C SER A 143 -36.31 -21.58 6.84
N LEU A 144 -36.37 -21.32 8.15
CA LEU A 144 -35.63 -20.25 8.80
C LEU A 144 -34.11 -20.47 8.71
N ALA A 145 -33.64 -21.71 8.85
CA ALA A 145 -32.23 -22.05 8.68
C ALA A 145 -31.76 -21.85 7.23
N VAL A 146 -32.56 -22.25 6.23
CA VAL A 146 -32.28 -22.01 4.80
C VAL A 146 -32.35 -20.53 4.47
N TYR A 147 -33.34 -19.81 5.00
CA TYR A 147 -33.45 -18.36 4.89
C TYR A 147 -32.21 -17.67 5.46
N LEU A 148 -31.81 -18.04 6.68
CA LEU A 148 -30.61 -17.51 7.31
C LEU A 148 -29.38 -17.88 6.46
N LEU A 149 -29.19 -19.12 6.02
CA LEU A 149 -28.04 -19.52 5.21
C LEU A 149 -27.96 -18.76 3.86
N THR A 150 -29.09 -18.58 3.17
CA THR A 150 -29.17 -17.95 1.84
C THR A 150 -29.16 -16.42 1.90
N MET A 151 -29.76 -15.81 2.92
CA MET A 151 -29.83 -14.36 3.08
C MET A 151 -28.67 -13.79 3.90
N TYR A 152 -27.99 -14.58 4.73
CA TYR A 152 -26.88 -14.13 5.58
C TYR A 152 -25.71 -13.55 4.77
N LEU A 153 -25.41 -14.11 3.59
CA LEU A 153 -24.34 -13.61 2.70
C LEU A 153 -24.61 -12.22 2.09
N PRO A 154 -25.73 -11.99 1.38
CA PRO A 154 -26.07 -10.65 0.89
C PRO A 154 -26.37 -9.66 2.03
N MET A 155 -26.79 -10.16 3.19
CA MET A 155 -26.94 -9.37 4.42
C MET A 155 -25.62 -8.89 5.00
N MET A 156 -24.64 -9.77 5.19
CA MET A 156 -23.34 -9.42 5.74
C MET A 156 -22.60 -8.41 4.85
N THR A 157 -22.80 -8.50 3.52
CA THR A 157 -22.26 -7.52 2.57
C THR A 157 -23.00 -6.17 2.62
N LEU A 158 -24.33 -6.14 2.80
CA LEU A 158 -25.10 -4.89 2.88
C LEU A 158 -25.06 -4.19 4.26
N VAL A 159 -24.87 -4.97 5.31
CA VAL A 159 -24.89 -4.52 6.71
C VAL A 159 -23.49 -4.13 7.20
N LYS A 160 -22.40 -4.50 6.51
CA LYS A 160 -21.04 -4.00 6.83
C LYS A 160 -21.06 -2.47 6.91
N VAL A 161 -21.11 -2.01 8.14
CA VAL A 161 -20.98 -0.62 8.55
C VAL A 161 -19.50 -0.32 8.35
N LEU A 162 -19.16 0.83 7.77
CA LEU A 162 -17.81 1.37 7.88
C LEU A 162 -17.51 1.39 9.39
N GLN A 163 -16.76 0.41 9.88
CA GLN A 163 -16.00 0.58 11.09
C GLN A 163 -14.93 1.57 10.65
N GLU A 164 -15.17 2.83 10.98
CA GLU A 164 -14.07 3.78 10.97
C GLU A 164 -13.01 3.16 11.88
N GLU A 165 -11.75 3.18 11.44
CA GLU A 165 -10.64 2.79 12.32
C GLU A 165 -10.89 3.46 13.67
N LYS A 166 -10.87 2.64 14.73
CA LYS A 166 -10.92 3.19 16.08
C LYS A 166 -9.65 4.00 16.21
N THR A 167 -9.77 5.32 16.05
CA THR A 167 -8.69 6.25 16.36
C THR A 167 -8.42 6.09 17.84
N ASN A 168 -7.15 5.84 18.19
CA ASN A 168 -6.78 5.69 19.58
C ASN A 168 -6.99 7.04 20.28
N GLU A 169 -7.44 7.03 21.53
CA GLU A 169 -7.62 8.27 22.30
C GLU A 169 -6.34 9.13 22.35
N SER A 170 -5.17 8.48 22.29
CA SER A 170 -3.86 9.14 22.22
C SER A 170 -3.64 10.00 20.96
N GLU A 171 -4.34 9.70 19.87
CA GLU A 171 -4.27 10.48 18.63
C GLU A 171 -5.10 11.77 18.72
N HIS A 172 -6.09 11.87 19.61
CA HIS A 172 -6.94 13.06 19.68
C HIS A 172 -6.25 14.22 20.39
N ILE A 173 -6.21 15.36 19.73
CA ILE A 173 -5.79 16.62 20.33
C ILE A 173 -6.99 17.17 21.11
N VAL A 174 -6.88 17.28 22.44
CA VAL A 174 -7.99 17.72 23.28
C VAL A 174 -8.03 19.24 23.35
N ARG A 175 -9.20 19.83 23.09
CA ARG A 175 -9.41 21.29 23.09
C ARG A 175 -8.98 22.00 24.37
N THR A 176 -9.15 21.35 25.53
CA THR A 176 -8.71 21.92 26.82
C THR A 176 -7.19 21.93 27.00
N GLN A 177 -6.47 21.04 26.30
CA GLN A 177 -5.01 21.01 26.33
C GLN A 177 -4.40 21.98 25.31
N MET A 178 -5.15 22.31 24.26
CA MET A 178 -4.68 23.05 23.08
C MET A 178 -5.68 24.14 22.66
N PRO A 179 -5.97 25.11 23.54
CA PRO A 179 -7.03 26.09 23.30
C PRO A 179 -6.72 27.03 22.14
N LEU A 180 -5.48 27.52 21.99
CA LEU A 180 -5.12 28.43 20.88
C LEU A 180 -5.13 27.68 19.56
N LEU A 181 -4.65 26.43 19.52
CA LEU A 181 -4.71 25.63 18.29
C LEU A 181 -6.16 25.45 17.80
N TYR A 182 -7.10 25.20 18.72
CA TYR A 182 -8.52 25.10 18.39
C TYR A 182 -9.15 26.44 18.02
N GLU A 183 -8.73 27.55 18.62
CA GLU A 183 -9.16 28.89 18.21
C GLU A 183 -8.77 29.17 16.74
N LEU A 184 -7.54 28.81 16.36
CA LEU A 184 -7.08 28.92 14.98
C LEU A 184 -7.86 27.99 14.04
N ALA A 185 -8.19 26.77 14.49
CA ALA A 185 -9.03 25.85 13.72
C ALA A 185 -10.47 26.34 13.57
N ASP A 186 -11.05 26.99 14.58
CA ASP A 186 -12.37 27.61 14.48
C ASP A 186 -12.37 28.75 13.47
N ARG A 187 -11.34 29.61 13.51
CA ARG A 187 -11.14 30.66 12.53
C ARG A 187 -11.01 30.09 11.12
N ALA A 188 -10.21 29.04 10.95
CA ALA A 188 -10.03 28.36 9.66
C ALA A 188 -11.33 27.73 9.15
N ALA A 189 -12.12 27.10 10.02
CA ALA A 189 -13.42 26.54 9.68
C ALA A 189 -14.38 27.62 9.15
N ILE A 190 -14.43 28.77 9.83
CA ILE A 190 -15.26 29.91 9.39
C ILE A 190 -14.82 30.40 8.00
N VAL A 191 -13.51 30.58 7.79
CA VAL A 191 -12.96 31.03 6.50
C VAL A 191 -13.24 30.02 5.38
N ALA A 192 -13.14 28.72 5.66
CA ALA A 192 -13.48 27.66 4.71
C ALA A 192 -15.00 27.48 4.47
N GLY A 193 -15.85 28.15 5.26
CA GLY A 193 -17.31 27.99 5.21
C GLY A 193 -17.82 26.69 5.86
N TYR A 194 -17.03 26.09 6.76
CA TYR A 194 -17.38 24.89 7.50
C TYR A 194 -18.11 25.24 8.81
N HIS A 195 -19.29 24.65 9.02
CA HIS A 195 -20.11 24.85 10.23
C HIS A 195 -20.41 23.54 10.97
N GLY A 196 -19.78 22.43 10.57
CA GLY A 196 -19.96 21.13 11.21
C GLY A 196 -19.03 20.93 12.41
N ARG A 197 -19.11 19.76 13.04
CA ARG A 197 -18.17 19.35 14.08
C ARG A 197 -16.85 18.92 13.46
N TYR A 198 -15.74 19.17 14.13
CA TYR A 198 -14.45 18.65 13.69
C TYR A 198 -13.60 18.20 14.88
N THR A 199 -12.64 17.34 14.59
CA THR A 199 -11.63 16.88 15.54
C THR A 199 -10.24 17.04 14.94
N LEU A 200 -9.28 17.38 15.79
CA LEU A 200 -7.87 17.44 15.41
C LEU A 200 -7.19 16.16 15.91
N LEU A 201 -6.46 15.49 15.02
CA LEU A 201 -5.75 14.24 15.28
C LEU A 201 -4.25 14.47 15.11
N ARG A 202 -3.43 13.95 16.01
CA ARG A 202 -1.97 13.92 15.86
C ARG A 202 -1.61 12.96 14.74
N ILE A 203 -0.74 13.39 13.85
CA ILE A 203 0.01 12.49 12.98
C ILE A 203 1.38 12.30 13.61
N PHE A 204 1.65 11.07 14.04
CA PHE A 204 2.93 10.66 14.63
C PHE A 204 3.85 10.13 13.53
N GLY A 205 5.13 10.49 13.61
CA GLY A 205 6.15 10.14 12.61
C GLY A 205 6.77 11.37 11.94
N PRO A 206 7.54 11.17 10.85
CA PRO A 206 8.19 12.23 10.11
C PRO A 206 7.27 12.92 9.07
N GLU A 207 5.95 12.72 9.13
CA GLU A 207 5.00 13.35 8.23
C GLU A 207 4.99 14.88 8.41
N THR A 208 4.96 15.60 7.30
CA THR A 208 5.04 17.08 7.28
C THR A 208 3.80 17.76 6.71
N CYS A 209 2.84 16.98 6.19
CA CYS A 209 1.66 17.48 5.50
C CYS A 209 0.39 17.19 6.28
N PHE A 210 -0.50 18.19 6.34
CA PHE A 210 -1.82 18.05 6.91
C PHE A 210 -2.66 17.08 6.08
N THR A 211 -3.53 16.33 6.75
CA THR A 211 -4.47 15.43 6.10
C THR A 211 -5.88 15.74 6.59
N SER A 212 -6.88 15.41 5.77
CA SER A 212 -8.27 15.61 6.16
C SER A 212 -9.12 14.45 5.67
N LYS A 213 -10.11 14.08 6.48
CA LYS A 213 -11.07 13.04 6.15
C LYS A 213 -12.43 13.38 6.73
N GLN A 214 -13.47 13.19 5.92
CA GLN A 214 -14.84 13.27 6.39
C GLN A 214 -15.22 11.99 7.13
N THR A 215 -15.63 12.10 8.39
CA THR A 215 -16.11 11.01 9.24
C THR A 215 -17.63 11.11 9.42
N ARG A 216 -18.24 10.17 10.13
CA ARG A 216 -19.65 10.29 10.54
C ARG A 216 -19.90 11.42 11.52
N GLU A 217 -18.92 11.70 12.37
CA GLU A 217 -19.05 12.68 13.45
C GLU A 217 -18.71 14.09 12.99
N GLY A 218 -18.06 14.24 11.83
CA GLY A 218 -17.62 15.54 11.34
C GLY A 218 -16.46 15.45 10.35
N VAL A 219 -15.54 16.40 10.45
CA VAL A 219 -14.25 16.37 9.75
C VAL A 219 -13.15 16.03 10.75
N ALA A 220 -12.31 15.04 10.43
CA ALA A 220 -11.08 14.77 11.15
C ALA A 220 -9.90 15.37 10.39
N ILE A 221 -9.12 16.21 11.05
CA ILE A 221 -7.92 16.84 10.48
C ILE A 221 -6.69 16.25 11.17
N GLY A 222 -5.82 15.62 10.38
CA GLY A 222 -4.52 15.15 10.85
C GLY A 222 -3.51 16.29 10.85
N VAL A 223 -2.95 16.57 12.03
CA VAL A 223 -1.97 17.60 12.32
C VAL A 223 -0.60 16.94 12.52
N PRO A 224 0.35 17.12 11.58
CA PRO A 224 1.72 16.63 11.73
C PRO A 224 2.44 17.37 12.84
N VAL A 225 2.82 16.66 13.90
CA VAL A 225 3.42 17.29 15.09
C VAL A 225 4.79 17.87 14.77
N ALA A 226 5.58 17.21 13.92
CA ALA A 226 6.94 17.60 13.58
C ALA A 226 7.05 18.98 12.90
N ILE A 227 6.02 19.43 12.17
CA ILE A 227 6.06 20.70 11.43
C ILE A 227 5.57 21.89 12.27
N LEU A 228 4.76 21.66 13.31
CA LEU A 228 4.10 22.73 14.08
C LEU A 228 5.05 23.83 14.56
N PRO A 229 6.28 23.54 15.05
CA PRO A 229 7.20 24.57 15.54
C PRO A 229 7.73 25.52 14.46
N LEU A 230 7.66 25.11 13.19
CA LEU A 230 8.15 25.91 12.06
C LEU A 230 7.09 26.90 11.56
N LEU A 231 5.83 26.68 11.91
CA LEU A 231 4.69 27.43 11.39
C LEU A 231 4.39 28.68 12.23
N THR A 232 4.00 29.75 11.55
CA THR A 232 3.32 30.90 12.19
C THR A 232 1.84 30.60 12.40
N LYS A 233 1.17 31.37 13.25
CA LYS A 233 -0.28 31.27 13.45
C LYS A 233 -1.06 31.38 12.13
N GLU A 234 -0.69 32.35 11.30
CA GLU A 234 -1.37 32.61 10.03
C GLU A 234 -1.10 31.51 9.00
N GLU A 235 0.12 30.97 8.95
CA GLU A 235 0.46 29.81 8.11
C GLU A 235 -0.34 28.57 8.51
N LEU A 236 -0.47 28.32 9.82
CA LEU A 236 -1.26 27.23 10.35
C LEU A 236 -2.75 27.40 10.02
N VAL A 237 -3.31 28.62 10.13
CA VAL A 237 -4.68 28.90 9.70
C VAL A 237 -4.85 28.57 8.22
N SER A 238 -3.93 28.98 7.34
CA SER A 238 -4.00 28.67 5.91
C SER A 238 -3.98 27.17 5.61
N LEU A 239 -3.14 26.40 6.32
CA LEU A 239 -3.10 24.92 6.21
C LEU A 239 -4.38 24.25 6.72
N LEU A 240 -5.00 24.80 7.77
CA LEU A 240 -6.28 24.32 8.29
C LEU A 240 -7.44 24.68 7.34
N VAL A 241 -7.46 25.88 6.74
CA VAL A 241 -8.44 26.28 5.71
C VAL A 241 -8.38 25.33 4.53
N TYR A 242 -7.17 25.04 4.03
CA TYR A 242 -6.94 24.03 3.00
C TYR A 242 -7.50 22.66 3.42
N SER A 243 -7.22 22.22 4.64
CA SER A 243 -7.69 20.92 5.15
C SER A 243 -9.23 20.83 5.24
N PHE A 244 -9.91 21.89 5.68
CA PHE A 244 -11.37 21.94 5.64
C PHE A 244 -11.91 21.94 4.20
N ALA A 245 -11.29 22.70 3.30
CA ALA A 245 -11.70 22.76 1.89
C ALA A 245 -11.57 21.39 1.19
N LEU A 246 -10.50 20.63 1.46
CA LEU A 246 -10.35 19.25 0.99
C LEU A 246 -11.51 18.36 1.46
N ALA A 247 -11.85 18.43 2.75
CA ALA A 247 -12.89 17.59 3.35
C ALA A 247 -14.31 17.95 2.87
N MET A 248 -14.58 19.23 2.63
CA MET A 248 -15.88 19.73 2.16
C MET A 248 -16.11 19.51 0.67
N HIS A 249 -15.06 19.19 -0.10
CA HIS A 249 -15.19 19.08 -1.55
C HIS A 249 -16.17 17.97 -1.95
N ARG A 250 -17.07 18.28 -2.90
CA ARG A 250 -18.16 17.38 -3.34
C ARG A 250 -17.71 15.98 -3.79
N ASP A 251 -16.51 15.87 -4.35
CA ASP A 251 -15.97 14.58 -4.82
C ASP A 251 -15.47 13.72 -3.67
N SER A 252 -15.08 14.32 -2.54
CA SER A 252 -14.64 13.60 -1.34
C SER A 252 -15.75 12.68 -0.83
N ASP A 253 -17.01 13.13 -0.87
CA ASP A 253 -18.15 12.28 -0.52
C ASP A 253 -18.40 11.15 -1.54
N VAL A 254 -18.21 11.39 -2.84
CA VAL A 254 -18.35 10.32 -3.85
C VAL A 254 -17.26 9.26 -3.67
N LEU A 255 -16.01 9.66 -3.43
CA LEU A 255 -14.91 8.73 -3.14
C LEU A 255 -15.17 7.92 -1.87
N ARG A 256 -15.66 8.56 -0.81
CA ARG A 256 -16.06 7.89 0.43
C ARG A 256 -17.15 6.84 0.21
N ARG A 257 -18.13 7.12 -0.67
CA ARG A 257 -19.16 6.12 -1.03
C ARG A 257 -18.57 4.93 -1.79
N PHE A 258 -17.48 5.11 -2.53
CA PHE A 258 -16.73 4.00 -3.14
C PHE A 258 -15.97 3.19 -2.12
N ASP A 259 -15.22 3.84 -1.22
CA ASP A 259 -14.50 3.14 -0.14
C ASP A 259 -15.48 2.31 0.69
N ALA A 260 -16.62 2.90 1.04
CA ALA A 260 -17.71 2.21 1.72
C ALA A 260 -18.28 1.04 0.93
N ALA A 261 -18.31 1.12 -0.41
CA ALA A 261 -18.80 0.05 -1.26
C ALA A 261 -17.76 -1.07 -1.36
N LEU A 262 -16.50 -0.74 -1.61
CA LEU A 262 -15.42 -1.74 -1.70
C LEU A 262 -15.26 -2.53 -0.42
N MET A 263 -15.27 -1.88 0.74
CA MET A 263 -15.24 -2.57 2.03
C MET A 263 -16.40 -3.56 2.23
N ARG A 264 -17.55 -3.32 1.59
CA ARG A 264 -18.70 -4.25 1.63
C ARG A 264 -18.50 -5.46 0.72
N TYR A 265 -17.90 -5.23 -0.44
CA TYR A 265 -17.64 -6.27 -1.44
C TYR A 265 -16.30 -6.97 -1.26
N ASP A 266 -15.46 -6.54 -0.30
CA ASP A 266 -14.18 -7.17 0.02
C ASP A 266 -14.38 -8.67 0.31
N CYS A 267 -13.72 -9.45 -0.54
CA CYS A 267 -13.76 -10.91 -0.55
C CYS A 267 -12.53 -11.56 0.11
N GLU A 268 -11.49 -10.83 0.48
CA GLU A 268 -10.21 -11.41 0.94
C GLU A 268 -10.17 -11.58 2.47
N HIS A 269 -10.74 -10.64 3.22
CA HIS A 269 -10.62 -10.58 4.69
C HIS A 269 -11.86 -11.15 5.42
N ASP A 270 -12.66 -11.99 4.76
CA ASP A 270 -13.90 -12.52 5.32
C ASP A 270 -13.86 -14.04 5.49
N LYS A 271 -14.41 -14.57 6.59
CA LYS A 271 -14.48 -16.02 6.85
C LYS A 271 -15.27 -16.78 5.77
N LEU A 272 -16.09 -16.06 5.00
CA LEU A 272 -16.86 -16.57 3.85
C LEU A 272 -16.29 -16.14 2.49
N ALA A 273 -14.99 -15.83 2.42
CA ALA A 273 -14.28 -15.36 1.23
C ALA A 273 -14.64 -16.14 -0.05
N THR A 274 -14.54 -17.48 -0.03
CA THR A 274 -14.81 -18.35 -1.18
C THR A 274 -16.22 -18.16 -1.74
N PHE A 275 -17.23 -18.07 -0.86
CA PHE A 275 -18.62 -17.84 -1.24
C PHE A 275 -18.86 -16.41 -1.75
N LYS A 276 -18.22 -15.41 -1.14
CA LYS A 276 -18.31 -14.03 -1.64
C LYS A 276 -17.70 -13.89 -3.03
N LYS A 277 -16.54 -14.51 -3.27
CA LYS A 277 -15.88 -14.50 -4.59
C LYS A 277 -16.81 -15.03 -5.68
N LEU A 278 -17.60 -16.07 -5.39
CA LEU A 278 -18.55 -16.67 -6.33
C LEU A 278 -19.58 -15.65 -6.87
N PHE A 279 -20.08 -14.76 -6.02
CA PHE A 279 -21.14 -13.80 -6.39
C PHE A 279 -20.66 -12.36 -6.62
N PHE A 280 -19.56 -11.94 -6.00
CA PHE A 280 -19.18 -10.52 -5.93
C PHE A 280 -17.83 -10.16 -6.53
N ALA A 281 -16.98 -11.13 -6.89
CA ALA A 281 -15.62 -10.84 -7.40
C ALA A 281 -15.60 -9.87 -8.60
N TYR A 282 -16.52 -10.01 -9.57
CA TYR A 282 -16.58 -9.08 -10.70
C TYR A 282 -17.11 -7.70 -10.30
N ALA A 283 -18.05 -7.64 -9.35
CA ALA A 283 -18.58 -6.39 -8.83
C ALA A 283 -17.49 -5.59 -8.08
N GLU A 284 -16.73 -6.28 -7.23
CA GLU A 284 -15.55 -5.74 -6.54
C GLU A 284 -14.51 -5.21 -7.54
N LEU A 285 -14.08 -6.05 -8.50
CA LEU A 285 -13.14 -5.67 -9.55
C LEU A 285 -13.60 -4.44 -10.34
N ARG A 286 -14.89 -4.39 -10.70
CA ARG A 286 -15.47 -3.27 -11.44
C ARG A 286 -15.53 -1.99 -10.60
N LEU A 287 -15.89 -2.10 -9.31
CA LEU A 287 -15.88 -0.98 -8.38
C LEU A 287 -14.46 -0.44 -8.20
N ALA A 288 -13.47 -1.31 -7.96
CA ALA A 288 -12.09 -0.93 -7.75
C ALA A 288 -11.53 -0.18 -8.96
N ARG A 289 -11.76 -0.69 -10.18
CA ARG A 289 -11.35 0.00 -11.41
C ARG A 289 -12.04 1.34 -11.60
N THR A 290 -13.34 1.40 -11.35
CA THR A 290 -14.11 2.64 -11.55
C THR A 290 -13.72 3.70 -10.53
N GLN A 291 -13.52 3.30 -9.27
CA GLN A 291 -12.99 4.16 -8.22
C GLN A 291 -11.61 4.66 -8.60
N LYS A 292 -10.66 3.78 -8.94
CA LYS A 292 -9.30 4.18 -9.31
C LYS A 292 -9.29 5.19 -10.45
N LYS A 293 -10.10 4.96 -11.49
CA LYS A 293 -10.28 5.93 -12.60
C LYS A 293 -10.82 7.26 -12.10
N TYR A 294 -11.93 7.25 -11.37
CA TYR A 294 -12.55 8.48 -10.90
C TYR A 294 -11.67 9.26 -9.91
N ALA A 295 -10.99 8.54 -8.99
CA ALA A 295 -10.08 9.11 -7.99
C ALA A 295 -8.91 9.86 -8.63
N ALA A 296 -8.35 9.38 -9.74
CA ALA A 296 -7.28 10.07 -10.45
C ALA A 296 -7.68 11.51 -10.85
N TYR A 297 -8.88 11.71 -11.40
CA TYR A 297 -9.37 13.06 -11.75
C TYR A 297 -9.85 13.84 -10.52
N ALA A 298 -10.60 13.17 -9.63
CA ALA A 298 -11.24 13.81 -8.50
C ALA A 298 -10.22 14.39 -7.53
N ARG A 299 -9.15 13.65 -7.21
CA ARG A 299 -8.13 14.09 -6.26
C ARG A 299 -7.40 15.34 -6.75
N VAL A 300 -7.00 15.41 -8.02
CA VAL A 300 -6.38 16.63 -8.60
C VAL A 300 -7.31 17.84 -8.49
N ARG A 301 -8.60 17.65 -8.74
CA ARG A 301 -9.59 18.73 -8.62
C ARG A 301 -9.80 19.17 -7.17
N ILE A 302 -9.95 18.21 -6.25
CA ILE A 302 -10.08 18.46 -4.81
C ILE A 302 -8.91 19.32 -4.33
N GLU A 303 -7.68 18.91 -4.65
CA GLU A 303 -6.44 19.60 -4.30
C GLU A 303 -6.40 21.03 -4.86
N ARG A 304 -6.61 21.18 -6.17
CA ARG A 304 -6.59 22.50 -6.83
C ARG A 304 -7.67 23.45 -6.31
N ASP A 305 -8.87 22.96 -6.04
CA ASP A 305 -9.96 23.79 -5.52
C ASP A 305 -9.73 24.14 -4.05
N ALA A 306 -9.15 23.24 -3.25
CA ALA A 306 -8.71 23.55 -1.88
C ALA A 306 -7.59 24.61 -1.85
N ASP A 307 -6.59 24.50 -2.73
CA ASP A 307 -5.53 25.52 -2.88
C ASP A 307 -6.11 26.91 -3.17
N LYS A 308 -7.17 27.01 -4.00
CA LYS A 308 -7.83 28.30 -4.26
C LYS A 308 -8.49 28.88 -3.02
N VAL A 309 -9.14 28.04 -2.22
CA VAL A 309 -9.82 28.48 -0.99
C VAL A 309 -8.78 28.99 0.01
N ALA A 310 -7.68 28.25 0.20
CA ALA A 310 -6.60 28.65 1.09
C ALA A 310 -5.92 29.95 0.64
N ALA A 311 -5.60 30.06 -0.66
CA ALA A 311 -4.96 31.25 -1.22
C ALA A 311 -5.89 32.47 -1.35
N ALA A 312 -7.21 32.34 -1.17
CA ALA A 312 -8.15 33.44 -1.44
C ALA A 312 -8.02 34.63 -0.48
N SER A 313 -7.57 34.38 0.76
CA SER A 313 -7.47 35.42 1.80
C SER A 313 -6.06 35.99 1.91
N ASP A 314 -5.05 35.12 1.98
CA ASP A 314 -3.64 35.48 2.02
C ASP A 314 -2.81 34.51 1.16
N PRO A 315 -2.60 34.83 -0.13
CA PRO A 315 -1.81 34.00 -1.03
C PRO A 315 -0.36 33.81 -0.57
N GLN A 316 0.27 34.84 0.01
CA GLN A 316 1.68 34.78 0.41
C GLN A 316 1.86 33.81 1.57
N THR A 317 1.06 33.98 2.64
CA THR A 317 1.10 33.11 3.81
C THR A 317 0.79 31.65 3.47
N TRP A 318 -0.13 31.40 2.54
CA TRP A 318 -0.40 30.05 2.04
C TRP A 318 0.82 29.42 1.36
N ILE A 319 1.51 30.19 0.51
CA ILE A 319 2.72 29.72 -0.21
C ILE A 319 3.89 29.50 0.75
N ASP A 320 4.10 30.39 1.71
CA ASP A 320 5.14 30.25 2.74
C ASP A 320 4.92 28.97 3.57
N ALA A 321 3.66 28.70 3.96
CA ALA A 321 3.29 27.48 4.67
C ALA A 321 3.55 26.22 3.84
N CYS A 322 3.15 26.22 2.55
CA CYS A 322 3.43 25.12 1.63
C CYS A 322 4.93 24.87 1.48
N ALA A 323 5.72 25.93 1.31
CA ALA A 323 7.15 25.83 1.15
C ALA A 323 7.82 25.18 2.36
N LYS A 324 7.40 25.52 3.59
CA LYS A 324 7.90 24.87 4.82
C LYS A 324 7.57 23.38 4.87
N CYS A 325 6.33 23.00 4.55
CA CYS A 325 5.93 21.59 4.50
C CYS A 325 6.75 20.80 3.47
N GLU A 326 6.96 21.35 2.27
CA GLU A 326 7.73 20.72 1.20
C GLU A 326 9.23 20.66 1.55
N LEU A 327 9.82 21.74 2.08
CA LEU A 327 11.22 21.74 2.54
C LEU A 327 11.44 20.70 3.65
N ALA A 328 10.56 20.64 4.64
CA ALA A 328 10.64 19.64 5.70
C ALA A 328 10.51 18.21 5.14
N ALA A 329 9.62 17.98 4.16
CA ALA A 329 9.50 16.67 3.51
C ALA A 329 10.78 16.26 2.79
N ASN A 330 11.49 17.23 2.19
CA ASN A 330 12.76 17.00 1.51
C ASN A 330 13.90 16.71 2.50
N VAL A 331 13.97 17.47 3.59
CA VAL A 331 14.96 17.30 4.66
C VAL A 331 14.80 15.95 5.38
N LEU A 332 13.57 15.47 5.53
CA LEU A 332 13.26 14.18 6.15
C LEU A 332 13.18 13.03 5.13
N ARG A 333 13.61 13.25 3.88
CA ARG A 333 13.62 12.19 2.86
C ARG A 333 14.56 11.06 3.29
N SER A 334 14.06 9.84 3.29
CA SER A 334 14.83 8.66 3.70
C SER A 334 15.99 8.36 2.73
N PRO A 335 17.20 8.05 3.23
CA PRO A 335 17.53 7.86 4.63
C PRO A 335 17.82 9.19 5.32
N CYS A 336 17.21 9.39 6.50
CA CYS A 336 17.44 10.58 7.30
C CYS A 336 18.23 10.18 8.54
N ARG A 337 19.57 10.30 8.47
CA ARG A 337 20.48 9.88 9.55
C ARG A 337 20.07 10.38 10.94
N ALA A 338 19.66 11.64 11.06
CA ALA A 338 19.29 12.23 12.34
C ALA A 338 18.10 11.52 13.00
N VAL A 339 17.09 11.12 12.21
CA VAL A 339 15.85 10.52 12.72
C VAL A 339 15.90 9.00 12.71
N GLU A 340 16.51 8.41 11.68
CA GLU A 340 16.53 6.97 11.44
C GLU A 340 17.74 6.26 12.05
N TYR A 341 18.83 6.97 12.39
CA TYR A 341 20.04 6.38 12.98
C TYR A 341 20.39 6.98 14.34
N GLU A 342 20.56 8.31 14.43
CA GLU A 342 21.11 8.96 15.63
C GLU A 342 20.19 8.87 16.85
N MET A 343 18.87 8.86 16.64
CA MET A 343 17.88 8.63 17.71
C MET A 343 18.10 7.31 18.46
N PHE A 344 18.64 6.29 17.78
CA PHE A 344 18.81 4.93 18.30
C PHE A 344 20.19 4.68 18.93
N ALA A 345 21.05 5.70 19.02
CA ALA A 345 22.36 5.55 19.64
C ALA A 345 22.26 5.12 21.11
N GLN A 346 21.29 5.69 21.83
CA GLN A 346 21.04 5.39 23.25
C GLN A 346 20.35 4.04 23.43
N GLU A 347 20.63 3.37 24.57
CA GLU A 347 20.03 2.08 24.87
C GLU A 347 18.53 2.15 25.19
N THR A 348 18.08 3.30 25.68
CA THR A 348 16.68 3.61 25.99
C THR A 348 16.09 4.60 24.99
N PRO A 349 14.76 4.63 24.81
CA PRO A 349 14.10 5.65 23.99
C PRO A 349 14.48 7.06 24.43
N VAL A 350 14.62 7.98 23.47
CA VAL A 350 14.83 9.40 23.79
C VAL A 350 13.54 10.01 24.33
N SER A 351 13.63 10.80 25.40
CA SER A 351 12.45 11.43 26.04
C SER A 351 11.99 12.71 25.34
N ASP A 352 12.81 13.26 24.46
CA ASP A 352 12.67 14.51 23.70
C ASP A 352 12.58 14.26 22.18
N TYR A 353 11.90 13.17 21.79
CA TYR A 353 11.87 12.65 20.42
C TYR A 353 11.44 13.70 19.38
N TYR A 354 10.28 14.34 19.56
CA TYR A 354 9.77 15.34 18.61
C TYR A 354 10.52 16.68 18.69
N GLU A 355 11.02 17.06 19.86
CA GLU A 355 11.84 18.26 20.02
C GLU A 355 13.15 18.13 19.23
N ARG A 356 13.78 16.95 19.24
CA ARG A 356 14.96 16.66 18.40
C ARG A 356 14.65 16.72 16.91
N ILE A 357 13.51 16.17 16.47
CA ILE A 357 13.08 16.26 15.06
C ILE A 357 12.86 17.71 14.65
N ALA A 358 12.16 18.50 15.46
CA ALA A 358 11.89 19.90 15.18
C ALA A 358 13.18 20.74 15.13
N ALA A 359 14.10 20.52 16.07
CA ALA A 359 15.40 21.19 16.08
C ALA A 359 16.25 20.81 14.85
N TYR A 360 16.25 19.54 14.47
CA TYR A 360 16.91 19.08 13.25
C TYR A 360 16.31 19.74 12.01
N LEU A 361 14.99 19.75 11.87
CA LEU A 361 14.28 20.39 10.76
C LEU A 361 14.64 21.87 10.64
N ASP A 362 14.60 22.62 11.73
CA ASP A 362 14.90 24.05 11.71
C ASP A 362 16.33 24.32 11.24
N ALA A 363 17.30 23.57 11.77
CA ALA A 363 18.72 23.70 11.39
C ALA A 363 18.98 23.25 9.94
N ALA A 364 18.40 22.13 9.52
CA ALA A 364 18.61 21.56 8.19
C ALA A 364 17.95 22.40 7.10
N ILE A 365 16.75 22.95 7.33
CA ILE A 365 16.11 23.88 6.38
C ILE A 365 16.97 25.12 6.17
N GLN A 366 17.57 25.68 7.23
CA GLN A 366 18.47 26.83 7.10
C GLN A 366 19.75 26.47 6.33
N LYS A 367 20.32 25.28 6.58
CA LYS A 367 21.56 24.82 5.94
C LYS A 367 21.36 24.43 4.48
N GLU A 368 20.30 23.70 4.17
CA GLU A 368 20.07 23.07 2.86
C GLU A 368 19.09 23.85 1.97
N GLY A 369 18.41 24.86 2.52
CA GLY A 369 17.41 25.64 1.80
C GLY A 369 17.90 26.23 0.47
N THR A 370 19.17 26.66 0.41
CA THR A 370 19.76 27.19 -0.84
C THR A 370 19.88 26.11 -1.93
N HIS A 371 20.18 24.87 -1.55
CA HIS A 371 20.26 23.74 -2.48
C HIS A 371 18.86 23.26 -2.88
N LEU A 372 17.92 23.19 -1.92
CA LEU A 372 16.58 22.67 -2.13
C LEU A 372 15.64 23.64 -2.87
N HIS A 373 15.79 24.95 -2.68
CA HIS A 373 14.95 25.96 -3.32
C HIS A 373 14.86 25.81 -4.86
N PRO A 374 15.97 25.77 -5.62
CA PRO A 374 15.88 25.59 -7.07
C PRO A 374 15.27 24.24 -7.47
N ILE A 375 15.41 23.20 -6.64
CA ILE A 375 14.80 21.90 -6.89
C ILE A 375 13.26 22.00 -6.77
N LEU A 376 12.76 22.62 -5.70
CA LEU A 376 11.33 22.82 -5.49
C LEU A 376 10.68 23.62 -6.63
N LEU A 377 11.37 24.64 -7.14
CA LEU A 377 10.85 25.51 -8.21
C LEU A 377 10.95 24.89 -9.62
N ARG A 378 11.83 23.91 -9.85
CA ARG A 378 11.91 23.21 -11.14
C ARG A 378 11.11 21.90 -11.17
N THR A 379 10.78 21.33 -10.01
CA THR A 379 10.12 20.02 -9.92
C THR A 379 8.83 19.99 -10.75
N LEU A 380 8.77 19.02 -11.67
CA LEU A 380 7.61 18.79 -12.52
C LEU A 380 6.52 18.01 -11.78
N TRP A 381 5.28 18.18 -12.22
CA TRP A 381 4.16 17.44 -11.68
C TRP A 381 4.11 16.01 -12.25
N GLY A 382 4.09 15.01 -11.36
CA GLY A 382 4.12 13.59 -11.71
C GLY A 382 2.85 13.07 -12.42
N GLY A 383 1.71 13.72 -12.19
CA GLY A 383 0.39 13.32 -12.71
C GLY A 383 -0.27 12.16 -11.95
N ASP A 384 0.52 11.33 -11.26
CA ASP A 384 0.05 10.27 -10.35
C ASP A 384 -0.11 10.75 -8.89
N ASN A 385 0.71 11.72 -8.45
CA ASN A 385 0.47 12.46 -7.22
C ASN A 385 -0.57 13.57 -7.46
N PRO A 386 -1.72 13.56 -6.77
CA PRO A 386 -2.74 14.57 -6.99
C PRO A 386 -2.37 15.97 -6.48
N ARG A 387 -1.38 16.08 -5.59
CA ARG A 387 -0.95 17.36 -5.01
C ARG A 387 -0.16 18.18 -6.05
N PRO A 388 -0.55 19.45 -6.28
CA PRO A 388 0.24 20.37 -7.10
C PRO A 388 1.63 20.60 -6.50
N THR A 389 2.63 20.83 -7.36
CA THR A 389 3.97 21.22 -6.91
C THR A 389 3.97 22.63 -6.34
N LEU A 390 4.97 22.98 -5.53
CA LEU A 390 5.13 24.34 -5.01
C LEU A 390 5.11 25.38 -6.14
N LYS A 391 5.82 25.12 -7.24
CA LYS A 391 5.81 25.95 -8.45
C LYS A 391 4.39 26.20 -8.97
N MET A 392 3.59 25.14 -9.13
CA MET A 392 2.22 25.27 -9.61
C MET A 392 1.33 26.08 -8.66
N ARG A 393 1.53 25.89 -7.34
CA ARG A 393 0.80 26.67 -6.32
C ARG A 393 1.18 28.15 -6.39
N MET A 394 2.47 28.47 -6.51
CA MET A 394 2.98 29.84 -6.66
C MET A 394 2.42 30.52 -7.91
N GLU A 395 2.48 29.84 -9.06
CA GLU A 395 1.91 30.33 -10.33
C GLU A 395 0.40 30.58 -10.22
N GLN A 396 -0.34 29.66 -9.57
CA GLN A 396 -1.79 29.80 -9.37
C GLN A 396 -2.12 30.95 -8.40
N ALA A 397 -1.35 31.11 -7.33
CA ALA A 397 -1.50 32.15 -6.32
C ALA A 397 -0.94 33.51 -6.77
N LYS A 398 -0.21 33.56 -7.89
CA LYS A 398 0.52 34.72 -8.40
C LYS A 398 1.56 35.27 -7.41
N VAL A 399 2.22 34.36 -6.70
CA VAL A 399 3.29 34.68 -5.74
C VAL A 399 4.63 34.37 -6.41
N ALA A 400 5.55 35.34 -6.38
CA ALA A 400 6.83 35.23 -7.07
C ALA A 400 7.90 34.49 -6.24
N ASP A 401 7.87 34.63 -4.92
CA ASP A 401 8.86 34.07 -3.99
C ASP A 401 8.21 33.72 -2.64
N TYR A 402 8.90 32.96 -1.79
CA TYR A 402 8.41 32.51 -0.49
C TYR A 402 9.43 32.72 0.63
N ASP A 403 8.93 32.92 1.86
CA ASP A 403 9.75 33.02 3.07
C ASP A 403 9.56 31.79 3.97
N ALA A 404 10.46 30.82 3.84
CA ALA A 404 10.50 29.65 4.70
C ALA A 404 11.25 29.88 6.02
N ALA A 405 11.92 31.03 6.20
CA ALA A 405 12.71 31.35 7.39
C ALA A 405 11.87 32.03 8.48
N ARG A 406 10.74 32.64 8.13
CA ARG A 406 9.82 33.26 9.09
C ARG A 406 9.42 32.29 10.20
N ARG A 407 9.41 32.75 11.45
CA ARG A 407 8.97 31.97 12.63
C ARG A 407 7.97 32.78 13.45
N GLU A 408 7.16 32.09 14.23
CA GLU A 408 6.23 32.71 15.16
C GLU A 408 6.99 33.40 16.30
N LYS A 409 6.52 34.57 16.70
CA LYS A 409 7.09 35.35 17.81
C LYS A 409 6.15 35.43 19.02
N ASP A 410 4.89 35.08 18.85
CA ASP A 410 3.93 35.03 19.96
C ASP A 410 4.31 33.93 20.97
N ALA A 411 4.78 34.37 22.14
CA ALA A 411 5.23 33.50 23.22
C ALA A 411 4.15 32.54 23.73
N ALA A 412 2.87 32.92 23.72
CA ALA A 412 1.79 32.06 24.20
C ALA A 412 1.58 30.87 23.26
N PHE A 413 1.60 31.11 21.96
CA PHE A 413 1.48 30.05 20.96
C PHE A 413 2.72 29.16 20.91
N VAL A 414 3.92 29.76 20.92
CA VAL A 414 5.18 28.99 20.95
C VAL A 414 5.22 28.07 22.18
N ARG A 415 4.78 28.55 23.35
CA ARG A 415 4.69 27.73 24.55
C ARG A 415 3.67 26.58 24.39
N GLU A 416 2.48 26.89 23.87
CA GLU A 416 1.43 25.88 23.66
C GLU A 416 1.91 24.76 22.70
N ILE A 417 2.60 25.10 21.61
CA ILE A 417 3.21 24.13 20.69
C ILE A 417 4.32 23.31 21.38
N ALA A 418 5.16 23.94 22.21
CA ALA A 418 6.18 23.22 22.97
C ALA A 418 5.58 22.21 23.96
N GLU A 419 4.48 22.55 24.63
CA GLU A 419 3.74 21.65 25.52
C GLU A 419 3.12 20.45 24.76
N GLU A 420 2.67 20.66 23.52
CA GLU A 420 2.19 19.58 22.65
C GLU A 420 3.32 18.64 22.21
N MET A 421 4.48 19.19 21.83
CA MET A 421 5.65 18.38 21.50
C MET A 421 6.07 17.50 22.68
N ALA A 422 6.15 18.07 23.88
CA ALA A 422 6.51 17.33 25.08
C ALA A 422 5.51 16.19 25.38
N ARG A 423 4.20 16.43 25.17
CA ARG A 423 3.17 15.38 25.28
C ARG A 423 3.38 14.27 24.24
N CYS A 424 3.68 14.63 23.01
CA CYS A 424 3.93 13.67 21.92
C CYS A 424 5.23 12.87 22.15
N SER A 425 6.28 13.51 22.66
CA SER A 425 7.55 12.84 22.99
C SER A 425 7.40 11.88 24.16
N LYS A 426 6.62 12.25 25.18
CA LYS A 426 6.24 11.33 26.25
C LYS A 426 5.48 10.12 25.70
N PHE A 427 4.51 10.34 24.81
CA PHE A 427 3.79 9.25 24.16
C PHE A 427 4.72 8.34 23.32
N ALA A 428 5.65 8.92 22.56
CA ALA A 428 6.63 8.18 21.77
C ALA A 428 7.53 7.34 22.68
N TYR A 429 8.06 7.93 23.75
CA TYR A 429 8.88 7.23 24.76
C TYR A 429 8.13 6.03 25.35
N GLU A 430 6.89 6.24 25.79
CA GLU A 430 6.06 5.17 26.36
C GLU A 430 5.73 4.08 25.33
N SER A 431 5.44 4.46 24.09
CA SER A 431 5.14 3.52 23.01
C SER A 431 6.36 2.67 22.64
N PHE A 432 7.53 3.29 22.51
CA PHE A 432 8.78 2.58 22.21
C PHE A 432 9.27 1.71 23.38
N SER A 433 8.95 2.09 24.61
CA SER A 433 9.31 1.32 25.81
C SER A 433 8.49 0.03 25.97
N ARG A 434 7.35 -0.10 25.28
CA ARG A 434 6.50 -1.30 25.34
C ARG A 434 7.04 -2.42 24.44
N ASP A 435 6.84 -3.66 24.91
CA ASP A 435 7.02 -4.89 24.13
C ASP A 435 8.38 -5.07 23.44
N GLY A 436 9.44 -4.45 23.98
CA GLY A 436 10.79 -4.53 23.41
C GLY A 436 10.96 -3.85 22.05
N ALA A 437 10.00 -3.01 21.62
CA ALA A 437 10.01 -2.35 20.31
C ALA A 437 11.29 -1.52 20.10
N TRP A 438 11.70 -0.73 21.10
CA TRP A 438 12.94 0.04 21.02
C TRP A 438 14.19 -0.82 20.83
N LYS A 439 14.29 -1.94 21.56
CA LYS A 439 15.44 -2.85 21.45
C LYS A 439 15.54 -3.43 20.05
N LYS A 440 14.40 -3.78 19.44
CA LYS A 440 14.35 -4.26 18.05
C LYS A 440 14.76 -3.17 17.07
N LEU A 441 14.16 -1.98 17.15
CA LEU A 441 14.50 -0.85 16.28
C LEU A 441 15.97 -0.46 16.42
N ARG A 442 16.51 -0.38 17.64
CA ARG A 442 17.92 -0.11 17.89
C ARG A 442 18.83 -1.18 17.29
N GLN A 443 18.44 -2.46 17.39
CA GLN A 443 19.18 -3.55 16.78
C GLN A 443 19.24 -3.37 15.26
N GLU A 444 18.12 -3.07 14.62
CA GLU A 444 17.99 -2.93 13.17
C GLU A 444 18.66 -1.66 12.64
N GLN A 445 18.38 -0.52 13.27
CA GLN A 445 18.73 0.81 12.76
C GLN A 445 20.12 1.29 13.20
N TYR A 446 20.64 0.84 14.35
CA TYR A 446 21.91 1.34 14.89
C TYR A 446 22.98 0.25 15.05
N LEU A 447 22.66 -0.86 15.72
CA LEU A 447 23.68 -1.88 16.04
C LEU A 447 24.09 -2.69 14.81
N THR A 448 23.13 -3.11 13.98
CA THR A 448 23.41 -3.94 12.79
C THR A 448 24.23 -3.19 11.75
N PRO A 449 23.91 -1.94 11.36
CA PRO A 449 24.76 -1.16 10.44
C PRO A 449 26.18 -0.97 10.96
N ASN A 450 26.33 -0.63 12.25
CA ASN A 450 27.64 -0.48 12.88
C ASN A 450 28.44 -1.80 12.91
N ARG A 451 27.78 -2.94 13.09
CA ARG A 451 28.43 -4.26 13.03
C ARG A 451 28.90 -4.56 11.62
N ILE A 452 28.04 -4.36 10.62
CA ILE A 452 28.34 -4.59 9.20
C ILE A 452 29.52 -3.72 8.75
N ILE A 453 29.50 -2.42 9.09
CA ILE A 453 30.60 -1.50 8.77
C ILE A 453 31.93 -2.01 9.36
N LYS A 454 31.95 -2.39 10.63
CA LYS A 454 33.17 -2.91 11.28
C LYS A 454 33.65 -4.22 10.67
N GLU A 455 32.73 -5.10 10.29
CA GLU A 455 33.06 -6.37 9.64
C GLU A 455 33.65 -6.14 8.24
N TYR A 456 33.02 -5.25 7.47
CA TYR A 456 33.50 -4.81 6.17
C TYR A 456 34.90 -4.19 6.25
N GLU A 457 35.12 -3.21 7.14
CA GLU A 457 36.42 -2.55 7.28
C GLU A 457 37.55 -3.54 7.65
N ARG A 458 37.24 -4.62 8.40
CA ARG A 458 38.19 -5.69 8.71
C ARG A 458 38.46 -6.58 7.50
N ALA A 459 37.41 -7.03 6.82
CA ALA A 459 37.53 -7.88 5.64
C ALA A 459 38.24 -7.18 4.49
N GLN A 460 37.96 -5.89 4.28
CA GLN A 460 38.62 -5.06 3.28
C GLN A 460 40.13 -4.95 3.56
N LYS A 461 40.52 -4.67 4.81
CA LYS A 461 41.95 -4.64 5.20
C LYS A 461 42.66 -5.98 5.03
N ALA A 462 41.94 -7.08 5.17
CA ALA A 462 42.46 -8.43 4.98
C ALA A 462 42.41 -8.92 3.52
N GLY A 463 41.78 -8.18 2.60
CA GLY A 463 41.57 -8.60 1.22
C GLY A 463 40.57 -9.75 1.06
N THR A 464 39.66 -9.94 2.02
CA THR A 464 38.70 -11.06 2.06
C THR A 464 37.24 -10.61 2.04
N ALA A 465 36.95 -9.37 1.63
CA ALA A 465 35.58 -8.88 1.53
C ALA A 465 34.89 -9.52 0.31
N ASP A 466 33.76 -10.19 0.55
CA ASP A 466 32.90 -10.78 -0.49
C ASP A 466 31.79 -9.82 -0.94
N GLU A 467 31.17 -10.14 -2.07
CA GLU A 467 30.10 -9.35 -2.73
C GLU A 467 28.99 -8.96 -1.74
N TYR A 468 28.49 -9.92 -0.95
CA TYR A 468 27.44 -9.66 0.02
C TYR A 468 27.86 -8.61 1.07
N LEU A 469 29.06 -8.73 1.61
CA LEU A 469 29.55 -7.77 2.62
C LEU A 469 29.72 -6.36 2.04
N TYR A 470 30.13 -6.21 0.77
CA TYR A 470 30.16 -4.91 0.09
C TYR A 470 28.75 -4.30 -0.02
N SER A 471 27.78 -5.07 -0.51
CA SER A 471 26.39 -4.62 -0.67
C SER A 471 25.78 -4.18 0.67
N GLN A 472 25.99 -5.00 1.71
CA GLN A 472 25.54 -4.67 3.06
C GLN A 472 26.25 -3.44 3.63
N ALA A 473 27.55 -3.27 3.36
CA ALA A 473 28.30 -2.09 3.80
C ALA A 473 27.81 -0.82 3.11
N LEU A 474 27.52 -0.86 1.81
CA LEU A 474 26.95 0.27 1.07
C LEU A 474 25.61 0.72 1.67
N LEU A 475 24.72 -0.22 1.96
CA LEU A 475 23.44 0.06 2.63
C LEU A 475 23.66 0.63 4.04
N ALA A 476 24.57 0.05 4.82
CA ALA A 476 24.89 0.54 6.16
C ALA A 476 25.48 1.96 6.14
N TYR A 477 26.43 2.24 5.25
CA TYR A 477 26.99 3.59 5.10
C TYR A 477 25.95 4.59 4.60
N SER A 478 24.94 4.17 3.82
CA SER A 478 23.82 5.02 3.42
C SER A 478 22.96 5.56 4.56
N MET A 479 23.04 4.96 5.74
CA MET A 479 22.37 5.46 6.93
C MET A 479 23.32 6.23 7.87
N VAL A 480 24.61 5.89 7.83
CA VAL A 480 25.59 6.32 8.84
C VAL A 480 26.48 7.45 8.34
N ASP A 481 26.99 7.36 7.12
CA ASP A 481 27.96 8.31 6.58
C ASP A 481 27.95 8.30 5.06
N ASP A 482 27.16 9.22 4.50
CA ASP A 482 26.98 9.29 3.06
C ASP A 482 28.23 9.71 2.30
N THR A 483 29.25 10.25 2.98
CA THR A 483 30.50 10.64 2.31
C THR A 483 31.37 9.43 1.99
N LYS A 484 31.32 8.40 2.84
CA LYS A 484 32.10 7.17 2.66
C LYS A 484 31.53 6.24 1.60
N ILE A 485 30.25 6.37 1.28
CA ILE A 485 29.61 5.44 0.34
C ILE A 485 30.24 5.52 -1.05
N PHE A 486 30.56 6.71 -1.55
CA PHE A 486 31.14 6.86 -2.89
C PHE A 486 32.49 6.15 -3.01
N GLY A 487 33.32 6.18 -1.97
CA GLY A 487 34.58 5.43 -1.95
C GLY A 487 34.38 3.92 -1.94
N VAL A 488 33.37 3.41 -1.21
CA VAL A 488 33.03 1.97 -1.22
C VAL A 488 32.43 1.55 -2.56
N ALA A 489 31.59 2.40 -3.15
CA ALA A 489 30.94 2.16 -4.43
C ALA A 489 31.96 2.17 -5.58
N GLU A 490 32.83 3.17 -5.67
CA GLU A 490 33.89 3.23 -6.68
C GLU A 490 34.81 2.01 -6.62
N HIS A 491 35.15 1.56 -5.41
CA HIS A 491 35.96 0.35 -5.23
C HIS A 491 35.25 -0.91 -5.74
N ALA A 492 33.96 -1.06 -5.43
CA ALA A 492 33.17 -2.20 -5.88
C ALA A 492 32.88 -2.17 -7.40
N LEU A 493 32.73 -0.98 -7.99
CA LEU A 493 32.56 -0.80 -9.44
C LEU A 493 33.84 -1.11 -10.24
N ALA A 494 35.01 -0.92 -9.63
CA ALA A 494 36.30 -1.25 -10.25
C ALA A 494 36.56 -2.77 -10.30
N ASP A 495 35.86 -3.56 -9.50
CA ASP A 495 35.91 -5.02 -9.52
C ASP A 495 34.79 -5.56 -10.42
N THR A 496 35.16 -6.10 -11.59
CA THR A 496 34.20 -6.63 -12.57
C THR A 496 33.35 -7.78 -12.03
N THR A 497 33.74 -8.35 -10.89
CA THR A 497 33.06 -9.46 -10.25
C THR A 497 32.06 -9.02 -9.17
N MET A 498 32.14 -7.77 -8.66
CA MET A 498 31.30 -7.24 -7.56
C MET A 498 30.30 -6.15 -8.02
N ARG A 499 30.14 -6.01 -9.33
CA ARG A 499 29.63 -4.79 -9.99
C ARG A 499 28.13 -4.51 -9.76
N THR A 500 27.31 -5.55 -9.64
CA THR A 500 25.83 -5.46 -9.73
C THR A 500 25.17 -4.63 -8.61
N ASP A 501 25.44 -4.96 -7.35
CA ASP A 501 24.78 -4.31 -6.22
C ASP A 501 25.35 -2.91 -5.96
N ALA A 502 26.63 -2.71 -6.27
CA ALA A 502 27.27 -1.42 -6.20
C ALA A 502 26.64 -0.41 -7.18
N GLU A 503 26.31 -0.83 -8.41
CA GLU A 503 25.62 0.01 -9.39
C GLU A 503 24.23 0.42 -8.89
N SER A 504 23.45 -0.53 -8.34
CA SER A 504 22.10 -0.25 -7.88
C SER A 504 22.08 0.70 -6.68
N VAL A 505 22.92 0.47 -5.67
CA VAL A 505 23.01 1.35 -4.50
C VAL A 505 23.55 2.73 -4.90
N SER A 506 24.53 2.78 -5.80
CA SER A 506 25.05 4.06 -6.33
C SER A 506 23.97 4.85 -7.05
N ALA A 507 23.19 4.21 -7.92
CA ALA A 507 22.09 4.85 -8.62
C ALA A 507 21.03 5.40 -7.65
N VAL A 508 20.66 4.63 -6.62
CA VAL A 508 19.73 5.08 -5.56
C VAL A 508 20.27 6.32 -4.85
N LEU A 509 21.56 6.35 -4.53
CA LEU A 509 22.19 7.48 -3.85
C LEU A 509 22.28 8.72 -4.72
N LEU A 510 22.60 8.55 -6.00
CA LEU A 510 22.56 9.65 -6.97
C LEU A 510 21.16 10.25 -7.05
N CYS A 511 20.10 9.41 -7.11
CA CYS A 511 18.71 9.85 -7.09
C CYS A 511 18.38 10.64 -5.81
N ARG A 512 18.79 10.12 -4.64
CA ARG A 512 18.58 10.77 -3.33
C ARG A 512 19.36 12.06 -3.14
N ARG A 513 20.39 12.31 -3.94
CA ARG A 513 21.16 13.56 -3.94
C ARG A 513 20.81 14.50 -5.07
N ASP A 514 19.80 14.15 -5.86
CA ASP A 514 19.40 14.93 -7.04
C ASP A 514 20.57 15.18 -8.00
N HIS A 515 21.48 14.20 -8.10
CA HIS A 515 22.66 14.29 -8.96
C HIS A 515 22.25 14.23 -10.44
N PRO A 516 22.88 15.01 -11.35
CA PRO A 516 22.49 15.04 -12.77
C PRO A 516 22.51 13.67 -13.46
N ALA A 517 23.47 12.81 -13.11
CA ALA A 517 23.59 11.46 -13.67
C ALA A 517 22.62 10.41 -13.08
N ALA A 518 21.80 10.79 -12.09
CA ALA A 518 21.00 9.85 -11.32
C ALA A 518 19.98 9.08 -12.17
N VAL A 519 19.26 9.79 -13.04
CA VAL A 519 18.22 9.19 -13.87
C VAL A 519 18.84 8.16 -14.80
N ASP A 520 19.88 8.51 -15.54
CA ASP A 520 20.54 7.59 -16.47
C ASP A 520 21.15 6.37 -15.77
N ALA A 521 21.81 6.57 -14.62
CA ALA A 521 22.35 5.47 -13.82
C ALA A 521 21.24 4.50 -13.36
N MET A 522 20.11 5.05 -12.90
CA MET A 522 18.98 4.23 -12.45
C MET A 522 18.26 3.53 -13.61
N LEU A 523 18.14 4.17 -14.77
CA LEU A 523 17.58 3.55 -15.97
C LEU A 523 18.44 2.35 -16.42
N HIS A 524 19.77 2.49 -16.38
CA HIS A 524 20.69 1.40 -16.71
C HIS A 524 20.52 0.20 -15.76
N VAL A 525 20.53 0.45 -14.44
CA VAL A 525 20.33 -0.60 -13.42
C VAL A 525 19.01 -1.35 -13.62
N ILE A 526 17.92 -0.60 -13.83
CA ILE A 526 16.57 -1.18 -13.98
C ILE A 526 16.45 -1.97 -15.29
N TRP A 527 17.08 -1.49 -16.37
CA TRP A 527 17.05 -2.19 -17.65
C TRP A 527 17.81 -3.51 -17.58
N ASP A 528 19.01 -3.50 -17.00
CA ASP A 528 19.85 -4.69 -16.88
C ASP A 528 19.26 -5.71 -15.89
N ASN A 529 18.48 -5.25 -14.90
CA ASN A 529 17.81 -6.09 -13.91
C ASN A 529 16.37 -5.62 -13.62
N PRO A 530 15.40 -6.03 -14.45
CA PRO A 530 13.99 -5.68 -14.26
C PRO A 530 13.44 -6.17 -12.92
N MET A 531 13.89 -7.33 -12.43
CA MET A 531 13.40 -7.96 -11.19
C MET A 531 13.80 -7.17 -9.94
N LEU A 532 14.96 -6.48 -9.94
CA LEU A 532 15.34 -5.56 -8.86
C LEU A 532 14.34 -4.42 -8.67
N SER A 533 13.68 -3.99 -9.74
CA SER A 533 12.70 -2.90 -9.66
C SER A 533 11.45 -3.28 -8.83
N VAL A 534 11.14 -4.57 -8.72
CA VAL A 534 10.05 -5.12 -7.88
C VAL A 534 10.48 -5.20 -6.42
N ASN A 535 11.70 -5.68 -6.16
CA ASN A 535 12.17 -5.94 -4.80
C ASN A 535 12.57 -4.66 -4.05
N LEU A 536 13.26 -3.73 -4.73
CA LEU A 536 13.80 -2.51 -4.11
C LEU A 536 12.95 -1.26 -4.33
N SER A 537 11.76 -1.38 -4.93
CA SER A 537 10.91 -0.23 -5.25
C SER A 537 11.65 0.90 -6.00
N LEU A 538 12.53 0.53 -6.95
CA LEU A 538 13.38 1.49 -7.67
C LEU A 538 12.58 2.42 -8.60
N MET A 539 11.44 1.95 -9.12
CA MET A 539 10.62 2.73 -10.05
C MET A 539 10.08 4.03 -9.43
N PRO A 540 9.51 4.04 -8.20
CA PRO A 540 9.20 5.26 -7.47
C PRO A 540 10.38 6.23 -7.36
N ILE A 541 11.57 5.74 -6.96
CA ILE A 541 12.78 6.56 -6.77
C ILE A 541 13.21 7.20 -8.09
N LEU A 542 13.24 6.42 -9.18
CA LEU A 542 13.53 6.91 -10.53
C LEU A 542 12.56 8.02 -10.93
N MET A 543 11.25 7.80 -10.75
CA MET A 543 10.24 8.78 -11.14
C MET A 543 10.35 10.07 -10.32
N GLU A 544 10.57 9.96 -9.01
CA GLU A 544 10.79 11.12 -8.15
C GLU A 544 12.03 11.92 -8.61
N ALA A 545 13.17 11.25 -8.82
CA ALA A 545 14.38 11.89 -9.29
C ALA A 545 14.19 12.57 -10.65
N ALA A 546 13.54 11.89 -11.61
CA ALA A 546 13.25 12.44 -12.93
C ALA A 546 12.39 13.71 -12.85
N LEU A 547 11.33 13.72 -12.02
CA LEU A 547 10.48 14.90 -11.83
C LEU A 547 11.25 16.09 -11.25
N ARG A 548 12.18 15.82 -10.33
CA ARG A 548 13.01 16.84 -9.65
C ARG A 548 14.09 17.44 -10.54
N THR A 549 14.42 16.82 -11.68
CA THR A 549 15.32 17.42 -12.68
C THR A 549 14.73 18.66 -13.35
N GLY A 550 13.40 18.75 -13.43
CA GLY A 550 12.74 19.79 -14.23
C GLY A 550 12.71 19.51 -15.74
N ASP A 551 13.31 18.40 -16.20
CA ASP A 551 13.42 18.05 -17.61
C ASP A 551 12.34 17.04 -18.02
N LYS A 552 11.45 17.47 -18.90
CA LYS A 552 10.36 16.61 -19.41
C LYS A 552 10.89 15.40 -20.18
N THR A 553 12.04 15.51 -20.85
CA THR A 553 12.63 14.40 -21.60
C THR A 553 13.04 13.25 -20.68
N MET A 554 13.63 13.58 -19.52
CA MET A 554 14.00 12.60 -18.50
C MET A 554 12.77 11.93 -17.87
N VAL A 555 11.71 12.70 -17.61
CA VAL A 555 10.44 12.16 -17.13
C VAL A 555 9.81 11.22 -18.14
N ASP A 556 9.78 11.59 -19.42
CA ASP A 556 9.19 10.78 -20.48
C ASP A 556 9.99 9.48 -20.71
N ARG A 557 11.34 9.54 -20.67
CA ARG A 557 12.21 8.33 -20.66
C ARG A 557 11.93 7.41 -19.48
N ALA A 558 11.81 7.96 -18.27
CA ALA A 558 11.48 7.18 -17.08
C ALA A 558 10.09 6.52 -17.17
N ARG A 559 9.11 7.17 -17.82
CA ARG A 559 7.77 6.62 -18.06
C ARG A 559 7.80 5.48 -19.08
N GLU A 560 8.55 5.63 -20.16
CA GLU A 560 8.72 4.62 -21.20
C GLU A 560 9.34 3.34 -20.63
N ILE A 561 10.47 3.46 -19.93
CA ILE A 561 11.15 2.32 -19.30
C ILE A 561 10.25 1.62 -18.27
N ARG A 562 9.47 2.37 -17.49
CA ARG A 562 8.50 1.78 -16.55
C ARG A 562 7.53 0.83 -17.23
N ALA A 563 7.05 1.16 -18.43
CA ALA A 563 6.10 0.33 -19.16
C ALA A 563 6.77 -0.96 -19.64
N SER A 564 7.94 -0.85 -20.27
CA SER A 564 8.72 -1.99 -20.77
C SER A 564 9.12 -2.94 -19.65
N VAL A 565 9.68 -2.42 -18.56
CA VAL A 565 10.10 -3.19 -17.38
C VAL A 565 8.91 -3.90 -16.73
N SER A 566 7.76 -3.24 -16.61
CA SER A 566 6.56 -3.87 -16.05
C SER A 566 6.07 -5.06 -16.89
N GLN A 567 6.24 -5.01 -18.21
CA GLN A 567 5.90 -6.11 -19.10
C GLN A 567 6.91 -7.24 -18.97
N GLU A 568 8.20 -6.92 -18.97
CA GLU A 568 9.28 -7.91 -18.81
C GLU A 568 9.18 -8.68 -17.48
N ILE A 569 8.87 -8.00 -16.37
CA ILE A 569 8.62 -8.65 -15.08
C ILE A 569 7.45 -9.63 -15.19
N LEU A 570 6.38 -9.24 -15.88
CA LEU A 570 5.20 -10.10 -16.03
C LEU A 570 5.54 -11.33 -16.88
N ASP A 571 6.33 -11.15 -17.94
CA ASP A 571 6.78 -12.24 -18.81
C ASP A 571 7.71 -13.18 -18.04
N CYS A 572 8.72 -12.66 -17.32
CA CYS A 572 9.59 -13.44 -16.42
C CYS A 572 8.80 -14.20 -15.33
N THR A 573 7.78 -13.56 -14.74
CA THR A 573 6.95 -14.20 -13.71
C THR A 573 6.09 -15.32 -14.29
N ASN A 574 5.55 -15.14 -15.50
CA ASN A 574 4.79 -16.17 -16.19
C ASN A 574 5.69 -17.36 -16.55
N GLU A 575 6.87 -17.08 -17.12
CA GLU A 575 7.89 -18.09 -17.42
C GLU A 575 8.24 -18.89 -16.16
N LEU A 576 8.55 -18.21 -15.05
CA LEU A 576 8.82 -18.85 -13.75
C LEU A 576 7.67 -19.71 -13.24
N SER A 577 6.42 -19.30 -13.45
CA SER A 577 5.24 -20.06 -13.02
C SER A 577 5.00 -21.33 -13.84
N GLU A 578 5.53 -21.38 -15.07
CA GLU A 578 5.44 -22.53 -15.96
C GLU A 578 6.60 -23.53 -15.78
N ILE A 579 7.70 -23.10 -15.14
CA ILE A 579 8.83 -23.97 -14.82
C ILE A 579 8.43 -24.99 -13.74
N SER A 580 8.26 -26.24 -14.16
CA SER A 580 8.14 -27.37 -13.23
C SER A 580 9.52 -27.96 -12.92
N VAL A 581 10.03 -27.71 -11.72
CA VAL A 581 11.30 -28.29 -11.26
C VAL A 581 11.08 -29.77 -11.00
N SER A 582 11.55 -30.60 -11.92
CA SER A 582 11.56 -32.07 -11.83
C SER A 582 12.95 -32.61 -12.10
N ALA A 583 13.24 -33.85 -11.70
CA ALA A 583 14.57 -34.45 -11.90
C ALA A 583 15.02 -34.41 -13.38
N GLU A 584 14.09 -34.58 -14.32
CA GLU A 584 14.36 -34.55 -15.77
C GLU A 584 14.68 -33.16 -16.32
N SER A 585 14.29 -32.11 -15.59
CA SER A 585 14.56 -30.71 -15.93
C SER A 585 15.93 -30.23 -15.45
N VAL A 586 16.60 -30.99 -14.56
CA VAL A 586 17.89 -30.61 -13.98
C VAL A 586 19.02 -30.88 -14.99
N LEU A 587 19.88 -29.89 -15.18
CA LEU A 587 21.04 -29.91 -16.05
C LEU A 587 22.31 -29.54 -15.24
N PRO A 588 23.51 -29.99 -15.69
CA PRO A 588 24.76 -29.55 -15.10
C PRO A 588 24.89 -28.02 -15.15
N CYS A 589 25.43 -27.44 -14.07
CA CYS A 589 25.71 -26.01 -14.02
C CYS A 589 26.86 -25.66 -14.97
N ASP A 590 26.68 -24.59 -15.75
CA ASP A 590 27.63 -24.08 -16.75
C ASP A 590 28.19 -22.69 -16.39
N LEU A 591 28.01 -22.23 -15.16
CA LEU A 591 28.58 -20.97 -14.69
C LEU A 591 30.12 -21.03 -14.63
N SER A 592 30.74 -19.85 -14.80
CA SER A 592 32.19 -19.72 -14.69
C SER A 592 32.70 -20.06 -13.29
N GLN A 593 33.94 -20.55 -13.18
CA GLN A 593 34.59 -20.85 -11.91
C GLN A 593 34.68 -19.63 -10.99
N ALA A 594 34.89 -18.44 -11.56
CA ALA A 594 34.89 -17.19 -10.80
C ALA A 594 33.52 -16.95 -10.15
N ARG A 595 32.42 -17.11 -10.89
CA ARG A 595 31.07 -16.89 -10.37
C ARG A 595 30.70 -17.92 -9.29
N LEU A 596 31.06 -19.18 -9.50
CA LEU A 596 30.85 -20.25 -8.52
C LEU A 596 31.59 -19.95 -7.21
N ALA A 597 32.85 -19.51 -7.27
CA ALA A 597 33.63 -19.16 -6.09
C ALA A 597 32.98 -18.02 -5.28
N GLN A 598 32.43 -17.02 -5.96
CA GLN A 598 31.71 -15.93 -5.30
C GLN A 598 30.42 -16.40 -4.62
N MET A 599 29.58 -17.15 -5.33
CA MET A 599 28.35 -17.70 -4.77
C MET A 599 28.64 -18.60 -3.57
N SER A 600 29.67 -19.44 -3.65
CA SER A 600 30.14 -20.26 -2.52
C SER A 600 30.55 -19.41 -1.32
N ALA A 601 31.30 -18.32 -1.50
CA ALA A 601 31.69 -17.44 -0.41
C ALA A 601 30.48 -16.82 0.31
N VAL A 602 29.48 -16.35 -0.46
CA VAL A 602 28.24 -15.79 0.09
C VAL A 602 27.41 -16.86 0.81
N LEU A 603 27.31 -18.07 0.24
CA LEU A 603 26.58 -19.18 0.82
C LEU A 603 27.22 -19.70 2.11
N LEU A 604 28.55 -19.83 2.17
CA LEU A 604 29.28 -20.16 3.39
C LEU A 604 28.99 -19.15 4.50
N ARG A 605 28.96 -17.85 4.17
CA ARG A 605 28.66 -16.79 5.13
C ARG A 605 27.23 -16.89 5.68
N LEU A 606 26.24 -17.10 4.80
CA LEU A 606 24.84 -17.06 5.17
C LEU A 606 24.34 -18.37 5.80
N CYS A 607 24.90 -19.51 5.37
CA CYS A 607 24.39 -20.85 5.72
C CYS A 607 25.40 -21.72 6.46
N GLY A 608 26.67 -21.29 6.59
CA GLY A 608 27.73 -22.11 7.14
C GLY A 608 27.94 -23.37 6.28
N ASN A 609 27.92 -24.54 6.93
CA ASN A 609 28.18 -25.84 6.29
C ASN A 609 26.89 -26.53 5.79
N ALA A 610 25.84 -25.78 5.45
CA ALA A 610 24.65 -26.38 4.86
C ALA A 610 24.97 -27.04 3.52
N HIS A 611 24.28 -28.12 3.17
CA HIS A 611 24.44 -28.76 1.87
C HIS A 611 23.67 -27.97 0.82
N VAL A 612 24.40 -27.21 0.00
CA VAL A 612 23.84 -26.39 -1.07
C VAL A 612 24.33 -26.87 -2.41
N TYR A 613 23.40 -27.10 -3.33
CA TYR A 613 23.69 -27.48 -4.70
C TYR A 613 23.22 -26.41 -5.66
N LEU A 614 24.04 -26.11 -6.66
CA LEU A 614 23.67 -25.26 -7.77
C LEU A 614 23.49 -26.12 -9.02
N VAL A 615 22.32 -25.97 -9.64
CA VAL A 615 21.97 -26.66 -10.88
C VAL A 615 21.43 -25.68 -11.90
N LYS A 616 21.52 -26.04 -13.18
CA LYS A 616 20.80 -25.36 -14.24
C LYS A 616 19.47 -26.07 -14.46
N ILE A 617 18.39 -25.33 -14.72
CA ILE A 617 17.08 -25.89 -15.03
C ILE A 617 16.76 -25.63 -16.50
N ARG A 618 16.18 -26.63 -17.16
CA ARG A 618 15.77 -26.54 -18.56
C ARG A 618 14.61 -25.55 -18.70
N ALA A 619 14.90 -24.42 -19.33
CA ALA A 619 13.93 -23.38 -19.67
C ALA A 619 14.38 -22.67 -20.96
N GLU A 620 13.54 -21.78 -21.50
CA GLU A 620 13.87 -20.99 -22.70
C GLU A 620 15.04 -20.03 -22.44
N ARG A 621 15.13 -19.48 -21.22
CA ARG A 621 16.27 -18.70 -20.73
C ARG A 621 17.14 -19.53 -19.78
N PRO A 622 18.44 -19.22 -19.64
CA PRO A 622 19.28 -19.75 -18.57
C PRO A 622 18.65 -19.54 -17.19
N VAL A 623 18.40 -20.65 -16.49
CA VAL A 623 17.78 -20.66 -15.17
C VAL A 623 18.65 -21.47 -14.22
N TYR A 624 19.00 -20.88 -13.07
CA TYR A 624 19.86 -21.47 -12.06
C TYR A 624 19.12 -21.62 -10.73
N ALA A 625 19.09 -22.85 -10.21
CA ALA A 625 18.45 -23.16 -8.94
C ALA A 625 19.51 -23.38 -7.86
N VAL A 626 19.44 -22.58 -6.79
CA VAL A 626 20.15 -22.81 -5.53
C VAL A 626 19.27 -23.72 -4.69
N LEU A 627 19.66 -24.98 -4.57
CA LEU A 627 18.92 -26.01 -3.84
C LEU A 627 19.51 -26.17 -2.44
N LEU A 628 18.72 -25.83 -1.43
CA LEU A 628 19.01 -26.09 -0.03
C LEU A 628 18.45 -27.46 0.35
N GLU A 629 19.35 -28.37 0.70
CA GLU A 629 18.99 -29.70 1.17
C GLU A 629 18.38 -29.63 2.58
N GLU A 630 17.16 -30.13 2.74
CA GLU A 630 16.51 -30.31 4.03
C GLU A 630 16.40 -31.80 4.40
N THR A 631 16.68 -32.12 5.66
CA THR A 631 16.47 -33.46 6.23
C THR A 631 15.15 -33.51 6.98
N ALA A 632 14.48 -34.68 7.00
CA ALA A 632 13.15 -34.87 7.60
C ALA A 632 13.00 -34.34 9.05
N ASP A 633 14.08 -34.30 9.84
CA ASP A 633 14.05 -33.91 11.25
C ASP A 633 14.55 -32.48 11.56
N LYS A 634 15.16 -31.76 10.60
CA LYS A 634 15.71 -30.40 10.82
C LYS A 634 15.78 -29.56 9.54
N LYS A 635 15.39 -28.28 9.66
CA LYS A 635 15.80 -27.23 8.73
C LYS A 635 17.31 -27.02 8.83
N SER A 636 18.02 -27.13 7.71
CA SER A 636 19.48 -26.95 7.63
C SER A 636 19.90 -25.49 7.80
N VAL A 637 18.99 -24.54 7.54
CA VAL A 637 19.24 -23.10 7.58
C VAL A 637 18.11 -22.37 8.32
N SER A 638 18.44 -21.31 9.06
CA SER A 638 17.43 -20.47 9.74
C SER A 638 16.55 -19.73 8.72
N GLU A 639 15.29 -19.44 9.09
CA GLU A 639 14.39 -18.66 8.22
C GLU A 639 14.96 -17.30 7.83
N TYR A 640 15.70 -16.66 8.74
CA TYR A 640 16.37 -15.39 8.47
C TYR A 640 17.46 -15.52 7.40
N ALA A 641 18.32 -16.54 7.50
CA ALA A 641 19.35 -16.81 6.51
C ALA A 641 18.75 -17.22 5.15
N PHE A 642 17.66 -17.98 5.14
CA PHE A 642 16.92 -18.28 3.92
C PHE A 642 16.36 -17.02 3.24
N SER A 643 15.79 -16.10 4.02
CA SER A 643 15.32 -14.82 3.50
C SER A 643 16.45 -13.99 2.89
N LEU A 644 17.61 -13.95 3.53
CA LEU A 644 18.79 -13.25 3.01
C LEU A 644 19.30 -13.87 1.70
N LEU A 645 19.32 -15.20 1.62
CA LEU A 645 19.68 -15.90 0.39
C LEU A 645 18.69 -15.69 -0.75
N SER A 646 17.40 -15.66 -0.43
CA SER A 646 16.36 -15.41 -1.42
C SER A 646 16.51 -14.01 -2.01
N ASN A 647 16.84 -13.03 -1.17
CA ASN A 647 17.13 -11.67 -1.62
C ASN A 647 18.38 -11.65 -2.51
N TYR A 648 19.47 -12.29 -2.09
CA TYR A 648 20.68 -12.41 -2.88
C TYR A 648 20.40 -13.04 -4.27
N CYS A 649 19.69 -14.17 -4.34
CA CYS A 649 19.33 -14.80 -5.64
C CYS A 649 18.49 -13.86 -6.51
N THR A 650 17.59 -13.08 -5.91
CA THR A 650 16.78 -12.09 -6.64
C THR A 650 17.67 -10.97 -7.18
N GLU A 651 18.65 -10.51 -6.41
CA GLU A 651 19.64 -9.50 -6.82
C GLU A 651 20.54 -9.99 -7.97
N LEU A 652 20.86 -11.30 -8.00
CA LEU A 652 21.63 -11.90 -9.10
C LEU A 652 20.86 -12.07 -10.41
N THR A 653 19.52 -12.14 -10.36
CA THR A 653 18.69 -12.39 -11.55
C THR A 653 18.79 -11.24 -12.54
N ARG A 654 19.12 -11.52 -13.80
CA ARG A 654 19.23 -10.56 -14.91
C ARG A 654 18.21 -10.88 -16.01
N LEU A 655 18.11 -10.02 -17.01
CA LEU A 655 17.34 -10.29 -18.24
C LEU A 655 17.71 -11.63 -18.89
N GLU A 656 19.00 -11.96 -18.87
CA GLU A 656 19.56 -13.13 -19.56
C GLU A 656 19.64 -14.38 -18.67
N GLU A 657 19.62 -14.23 -17.35
CA GLU A 657 19.82 -15.34 -16.40
C GLU A 657 18.94 -15.20 -15.17
N ILE A 658 18.22 -16.26 -14.79
CA ILE A 658 17.34 -16.25 -13.61
C ILE A 658 17.91 -17.11 -12.50
N TYR A 659 17.92 -16.59 -11.26
CA TYR A 659 18.38 -17.31 -10.08
C TYR A 659 17.24 -17.45 -9.08
N TYR A 660 17.00 -18.65 -8.56
CA TYR A 660 16.02 -18.87 -7.51
C TYR A 660 16.48 -19.85 -6.44
N LEU A 661 15.91 -19.65 -5.25
CA LEU A 661 16.20 -20.45 -4.06
C LEU A 661 15.07 -21.44 -3.81
N TYR A 662 15.41 -22.72 -3.68
CA TYR A 662 14.47 -23.79 -3.33
C TYR A 662 14.91 -24.53 -2.08
N ARG A 663 13.93 -24.92 -1.26
CA ARG A 663 14.10 -25.96 -0.25
C ARG A 663 13.61 -27.26 -0.82
N GLU A 664 14.44 -28.28 -0.71
CA GLU A 664 14.14 -29.56 -1.30
C GLU A 664 14.49 -30.67 -0.32
N ASP A 665 13.59 -31.67 -0.21
CA ASP A 665 13.83 -32.81 0.66
C ASP A 665 15.05 -33.60 0.15
N SER A 666 15.96 -33.93 1.06
CA SER A 666 17.10 -34.82 0.87
C SER A 666 16.80 -36.11 0.08
N ASN A 667 15.55 -36.60 0.15
CA ASN A 667 15.11 -37.82 -0.52
C ASN A 667 14.40 -37.58 -1.86
N SER A 668 14.17 -36.32 -2.25
CA SER A 668 13.46 -36.02 -3.48
C SER A 668 14.27 -36.41 -4.73
N ALA A 669 13.57 -36.74 -5.81
CA ALA A 669 14.21 -37.08 -7.08
C ALA A 669 15.05 -35.91 -7.63
N VAL A 670 14.64 -34.66 -7.37
CA VAL A 670 15.37 -33.44 -7.77
C VAL A 670 16.69 -33.34 -7.02
N MET A 671 16.67 -33.54 -5.70
CA MET A 671 17.89 -33.46 -4.87
C MET A 671 18.86 -34.62 -5.16
N GLN A 672 18.35 -35.83 -5.39
CA GLN A 672 19.18 -36.96 -5.81
C GLN A 672 19.89 -36.70 -7.14
N GLU A 673 19.22 -36.07 -8.10
CA GLU A 673 19.83 -35.70 -9.37
C GLU A 673 20.84 -34.56 -9.19
N ALA A 674 20.50 -33.53 -8.41
CA ALA A 674 21.40 -32.43 -8.09
C ALA A 674 22.71 -32.90 -7.43
N ARG A 675 22.69 -33.94 -6.60
CA ARG A 675 23.92 -34.54 -6.04
C ARG A 675 24.81 -35.21 -7.07
N LYS A 676 24.24 -35.72 -8.17
CA LYS A 676 25.00 -36.40 -9.24
C LYS A 676 25.64 -35.41 -10.20
N ILE A 677 24.88 -34.37 -10.59
CA ILE A 677 25.25 -33.50 -11.72
C ILE A 677 25.38 -32.01 -11.34
N GLY A 678 24.92 -31.62 -10.16
CA GLY A 678 25.02 -30.25 -9.65
C GLY A 678 26.36 -29.96 -9.01
N ILE A 679 26.65 -28.67 -8.85
CA ILE A 679 27.86 -28.20 -8.19
C ILE A 679 27.54 -27.99 -6.72
N ARG A 680 28.24 -28.71 -5.86
CA ARG A 680 28.16 -28.49 -4.41
C ARG A 680 28.91 -27.22 -4.06
N LEU A 681 28.20 -26.23 -3.52
CA LEU A 681 28.78 -24.93 -3.17
C LEU A 681 29.32 -24.88 -1.73
N THR A 682 28.82 -25.73 -0.83
CA THR A 682 29.18 -25.88 0.59
C THR A 682 29.01 -27.30 1.12
#